data_AF-A0A3N5XWE7-F1
#
_entry.id   AF-A0A3N5XWE7-F1
#
_cell.length_a   1.000
_cell.length_b   1.000
_cell.length_c   1.000
_cell.angle_alpha   90.00
_cell.angle_beta   90.00
_cell.angle_gamma   90.00
#
_symmetry.space_group_name_H-M   'P 1'
#
loop_
_entity.id
_entity.type
_entity.pdbx_description
1 polymer ?
#
loop_
_entity_poly.entity_id
_entity_poly.type
_entity_poly.pdbx_seq_one_letter_code
_entity_poly.pdbx_strand_id
1 'polypeptide(L)'
;MRDRQIAFEMAPSPVSARFSGYSTKCIAQDGGLFAQSQVTYRPLSTLVESGLTVTRGAKGAPWLSTFYWNANSVAECKGTEQIRGAPPREKSGLIDLGVPFDQEALVFSEEDFQRGFTKTRTAGFSEVPCSVIPGVITQLEARLTLSYGAGPSPQISLQGCSELGVGQQSTVTAKGEPDGGTYRFWLDPPSTLQVVGQGATADLTGMSAGRGTLYVEYTAPGGKTEQTSQPAVCVAVQSINGGQPVPKIGLFDVLGKRTSGIRSLPVSIEPNDASDLVVYTPAEPGILTAVNQGDSVLLQGVREGTTTFQAKTRCGGPTGPIVTVEVVPCDDEVLRKLAEEQRIAEQAMKQQLQDRARILGSKDFETASKRIAGSTLNLGVKTGGLIIGTLGSSPGAGKGVSTASDIFGHGSNLLDALKGDPESLANATVQTLIQLAGGPLLQTIASTKEALDAAKEFGEDLGALIATADRLKENAKLIEQWSRTLEDISRRARICRTGTGQPPVPKTDPPAKTDPPKTEPPKPRTDPRRPSTDPPVPPPGEPPGNPPPGGTDEPPAEPPSPPPPTSAPRRVGLPYDKGGKCGCTDNRAIQSNTQGLGELSTGMRNLQACGEQFREGPLTLYQQTLGDLSALFSELQGITATPELQRKTGVNTIIPRLESLLGKVQEFDRAGRAFYEAFTTCSEGLEAGTDVLRTPAEVK
;
A
#
# COMPACT_ATOMS: atom_id res chain seq x y z
N MET A 1 52.72 -89.75 38.31
CA MET A 1 51.40 -89.18 37.97
C MET A 1 51.54 -87.67 38.11
N ARG A 2 51.92 -87.04 37.00
CA ARG A 2 51.09 -86.12 36.19
C ARG A 2 50.88 -84.79 36.91
N ASP A 3 51.76 -83.81 36.68
CA ASP A 3 51.82 -82.93 35.48
C ASP A 3 50.52 -82.17 35.24
N ARG A 4 50.61 -80.84 35.36
CA ARG A 4 50.42 -79.93 34.23
C ARG A 4 51.04 -78.56 34.53
N GLN A 5 52.22 -78.33 33.95
CA GLN A 5 52.62 -77.01 33.48
C GLN A 5 51.69 -76.58 32.35
N ILE A 6 51.34 -75.29 32.30
CA ILE A 6 51.15 -74.54 31.06
C ILE A 6 51.74 -73.14 31.29
N ALA A 7 52.70 -72.79 30.43
CA ALA A 7 53.38 -71.51 30.34
C ALA A 7 52.51 -70.47 29.61
N PHE A 8 52.80 -69.18 29.83
CA PHE A 8 52.56 -68.16 28.81
C PHE A 8 53.83 -67.34 28.60
N GLU A 9 54.30 -67.39 27.36
CA GLU A 9 55.21 -66.44 26.74
C GLU A 9 54.68 -65.01 26.86
N MET A 10 55.57 -64.05 27.09
CA MET A 10 55.36 -62.67 26.64
C MET A 10 56.53 -62.27 25.76
N ALA A 11 56.23 -62.10 24.48
CA ALA A 11 57.13 -61.57 23.46
C ALA A 11 57.46 -60.09 23.73
N PRO A 12 58.62 -59.60 23.24
CA PRO A 12 59.07 -58.23 23.46
C PRO A 12 58.32 -57.26 22.53
N SER A 13 57.78 -56.16 23.06
CA SER A 13 57.25 -55.01 22.29
C SER A 13 57.12 -53.76 23.19
N PRO A 14 57.13 -52.54 22.62
CA PRO A 14 58.04 -51.47 23.02
C PRO A 14 57.41 -50.40 23.92
N VAL A 15 58.23 -49.80 24.79
CA VAL A 15 57.89 -48.55 25.50
C VAL A 15 58.09 -47.38 24.53
N SER A 16 57.05 -46.59 24.28
CA SER A 16 57.12 -45.40 23.43
C SER A 16 57.60 -44.18 24.21
N ALA A 17 58.65 -43.50 23.75
CA ALA A 17 59.14 -42.24 24.30
C ALA A 17 58.94 -41.09 23.29
N ARG A 18 58.46 -39.92 23.76
CA ARG A 18 58.45 -38.65 23.00
C ARG A 18 59.41 -37.67 23.67
N PHE A 19 60.27 -37.03 22.88
CA PHE A 19 61.38 -36.18 23.38
C PHE A 19 61.22 -34.71 22.96
N SER A 20 61.38 -33.80 23.92
CA SER A 20 61.67 -32.37 23.68
C SER A 20 62.51 -31.82 24.84
N GLY A 21 63.78 -31.45 24.57
CA GLY A 21 64.78 -31.12 25.60
C GLY A 21 65.26 -32.36 26.35
N TYR A 22 66.54 -32.48 26.71
CA TYR A 22 67.13 -33.69 27.32
C TYR A 22 66.56 -33.97 28.71
N SER A 23 65.32 -34.49 28.73
CA SER A 23 64.64 -35.01 29.91
C SER A 23 64.23 -36.45 29.61
N THR A 24 64.65 -37.39 30.46
CA THR A 24 64.22 -38.79 30.35
C THR A 24 63.17 -39.05 31.41
N LYS A 25 62.00 -39.54 30.98
CA LYS A 25 60.89 -39.95 31.86
C LYS A 25 60.79 -41.47 31.85
N CYS A 26 60.92 -42.09 33.02
CA CYS A 26 60.66 -43.52 33.22
C CYS A 26 59.31 -43.67 33.92
N ILE A 27 58.43 -44.51 33.39
CA ILE A 27 57.08 -44.77 33.92
C ILE A 27 57.08 -46.22 34.44
N ALA A 28 56.64 -46.43 35.67
CA ALA A 28 56.44 -47.76 36.25
C ALA A 28 55.26 -48.49 35.59
N GLN A 29 55.19 -49.82 35.72
CA GLN A 29 54.12 -50.64 35.10
C GLN A 29 52.70 -50.31 35.59
N ASP A 30 52.56 -49.62 36.73
CA ASP A 30 51.28 -49.12 37.26
C ASP A 30 50.89 -47.73 36.72
N GLY A 31 51.65 -47.19 35.77
CA GLY A 31 51.44 -45.86 35.20
C GLY A 31 51.98 -44.71 36.04
N GLY A 32 52.58 -44.98 37.19
CA GLY A 32 53.25 -43.96 38.02
C GLY A 32 54.56 -43.48 37.41
N LEU A 33 54.80 -42.17 37.37
CA LEU A 33 56.09 -41.62 36.96
C LEU A 33 57.16 -42.04 37.97
N PHE A 34 58.11 -42.88 37.55
CA PHE A 34 59.12 -43.47 38.43
C PHE A 34 60.36 -42.58 38.57
N ALA A 35 60.74 -41.86 37.51
CA ALA A 35 61.78 -40.84 37.56
C ALA A 35 61.67 -39.90 36.36
N GLN A 36 61.95 -38.61 36.57
CA GLN A 36 62.22 -37.66 35.50
C GLN A 36 63.56 -37.00 35.78
N SER A 37 64.53 -37.14 34.87
CA SER A 37 65.75 -36.34 34.92
C SER A 37 65.61 -35.16 33.95
N GLN A 38 66.17 -34.01 34.28
CA GLN A 38 66.26 -32.88 33.36
C GLN A 38 67.67 -32.30 33.49
N VAL A 39 68.45 -32.39 32.41
CA VAL A 39 69.83 -31.90 32.40
C VAL A 39 69.87 -30.60 31.60
N THR A 40 70.24 -29.51 32.26
CA THR A 40 70.39 -28.20 31.60
C THR A 40 71.87 -28.00 31.25
N TYR A 41 72.19 -28.00 29.95
CA TYR A 41 73.56 -27.81 29.45
C TYR A 41 73.76 -26.39 28.88
N ARG A 42 74.96 -25.81 29.08
CA ARG A 42 75.47 -24.66 28.32
C ARG A 42 76.84 -25.06 27.74
N PRO A 43 77.10 -24.87 26.43
CA PRO A 43 78.14 -25.63 25.73
C PRO A 43 79.55 -25.08 25.92
N LEU A 44 80.52 -26.01 26.00
CA LEU A 44 81.69 -26.10 25.10
C LEU A 44 82.39 -27.47 25.29
N SER A 45 82.67 -28.10 24.16
CA SER A 45 83.27 -29.41 23.88
C SER A 45 84.27 -30.02 24.88
N THR A 46 83.85 -31.05 25.63
CA THR A 46 84.64 -32.25 25.98
C THR A 46 83.74 -33.34 26.58
N LEU A 47 84.10 -34.61 26.35
CA LEU A 47 83.39 -35.80 26.87
C LEU A 47 83.41 -35.83 28.41
N VAL A 48 82.25 -36.03 29.03
CA VAL A 48 82.12 -36.39 30.44
C VAL A 48 81.23 -37.64 30.54
N GLU A 49 81.78 -38.77 30.98
CA GLU A 49 81.00 -39.94 31.38
C GLU A 49 80.49 -39.72 32.81
N SER A 50 79.18 -39.76 33.03
CA SER A 50 78.60 -39.73 34.38
C SER A 50 77.58 -40.86 34.52
N GLY A 51 77.72 -41.67 35.58
CA GLY A 51 76.84 -42.78 35.90
C GLY A 51 75.88 -42.43 37.03
N LEU A 52 74.59 -42.76 36.87
CA LEU A 52 73.62 -42.75 37.96
C LEU A 52 73.60 -44.15 38.59
N THR A 53 73.90 -44.26 39.87
CA THR A 53 73.85 -45.54 40.57
C THR A 53 72.75 -45.48 41.62
N VAL A 54 71.74 -46.35 41.47
CA VAL A 54 70.69 -46.50 42.48
C VAL A 54 70.98 -47.76 43.27
N THR A 55 71.26 -47.61 44.56
CA THR A 55 71.49 -48.74 45.47
C THR A 55 70.42 -48.79 46.54
N ARG A 56 69.91 -50.00 46.79
CA ARG A 56 69.07 -50.28 47.94
C ARG A 56 69.97 -50.67 49.11
N GLY A 57 69.97 -49.88 50.17
CA GLY A 57 70.85 -50.09 51.32
C GLY A 57 70.40 -51.28 52.16
N ALA A 58 71.08 -52.41 52.07
CA ALA A 58 71.11 -53.44 53.11
C ALA A 58 72.59 -53.80 53.37
N LYS A 59 73.01 -53.87 54.64
CA LYS A 59 74.38 -54.25 55.02
C LYS A 59 74.68 -55.67 54.52
N GLY A 60 75.52 -55.80 53.50
CA GLY A 60 76.12 -57.07 53.08
C GLY A 60 75.44 -57.78 51.91
N ALA A 61 75.28 -57.10 50.76
CA ALA A 61 75.42 -57.60 49.38
C ALA A 61 74.81 -56.55 48.42
N PRO A 62 75.55 -56.03 47.43
CA PRO A 62 75.00 -55.02 46.52
C PRO A 62 74.11 -55.66 45.45
N TRP A 63 72.86 -55.19 45.34
CA TRP A 63 72.13 -55.25 44.07
C TRP A 63 72.65 -54.09 43.22
N LEU A 64 73.32 -54.41 42.12
CA LEU A 64 73.87 -53.43 41.18
C LEU A 64 72.95 -53.33 39.98
N SER A 65 72.17 -52.26 39.92
CA SER A 65 71.65 -51.73 38.65
C SER A 65 72.41 -50.44 38.36
N THR A 66 73.45 -50.56 37.53
CA THR A 66 74.26 -49.43 37.06
C THR A 66 73.67 -48.90 35.76
N PHE A 67 73.32 -47.62 35.71
CA PHE A 67 72.84 -46.98 34.48
C PHE A 67 74.00 -46.27 33.79
N TYR A 68 74.37 -46.73 32.59
CA TYR A 68 75.34 -46.05 31.75
C TYR A 68 74.64 -45.09 30.79
N TRP A 69 75.16 -43.88 30.68
CA TRP A 69 74.74 -42.91 29.68
C TRP A 69 75.88 -42.70 28.67
N ASN A 70 75.58 -42.85 27.39
CA ASN A 70 76.43 -42.39 26.29
C ASN A 70 75.61 -41.39 25.47
N ALA A 71 76.17 -40.20 25.22
CA ALA A 71 75.50 -39.12 24.51
C ALA A 71 75.06 -39.47 23.07
N ASN A 72 75.57 -40.56 22.48
CA ASN A 72 75.31 -40.92 21.08
C ASN A 72 74.65 -42.30 20.85
N SER A 73 74.04 -42.95 21.85
CA SER A 73 73.26 -44.19 21.59
C SER A 73 72.03 -44.37 22.48
N VAL A 74 71.00 -44.99 21.91
CA VAL A 74 69.66 -45.27 22.46
C VAL A 74 69.78 -46.05 23.78
N ALA A 75 69.17 -45.54 24.86
CA ALA A 75 69.13 -46.23 26.15
C ALA A 75 68.09 -47.37 26.14
N GLU A 76 68.52 -48.61 26.39
CA GLU A 76 67.64 -49.75 26.70
C GLU A 76 67.59 -50.00 28.22
N CYS A 77 66.39 -50.11 28.80
CA CYS A 77 66.22 -50.61 30.16
C CYS A 77 66.29 -52.15 30.15
N LYS A 78 67.38 -52.75 30.63
CA LYS A 78 67.46 -54.21 30.86
C LYS A 78 67.50 -54.52 32.35
N GLY A 79 66.42 -55.12 32.86
CA GLY A 79 66.42 -55.77 34.18
C GLY A 79 66.89 -57.21 34.04
N THR A 80 67.80 -57.66 34.89
CA THR A 80 68.13 -59.09 35.07
C THR A 80 67.69 -59.51 36.47
N GLU A 81 66.92 -60.60 36.57
CA GLU A 81 66.40 -61.12 37.84
C GLU A 81 66.91 -62.55 38.09
N GLN A 82 67.44 -62.81 39.28
CA GLN A 82 66.94 -63.81 40.25
C GLN A 82 67.90 -63.97 41.43
N ILE A 83 67.38 -63.95 42.65
CA ILE A 83 67.49 -65.04 43.65
C ILE A 83 66.55 -64.73 44.84
N ARG A 84 65.87 -65.78 45.30
CA ARG A 84 65.01 -65.87 46.49
C ARG A 84 65.83 -65.82 47.79
N GLY A 85 65.34 -65.08 48.79
CA GLY A 85 65.58 -65.41 50.20
C GLY A 85 65.93 -64.23 51.12
N ALA A 86 65.21 -64.18 52.25
CA ALA A 86 65.37 -63.35 53.47
C ALA A 86 64.85 -61.90 53.46
N PRO A 87 64.08 -61.48 54.49
CA PRO A 87 63.54 -60.12 54.60
C PRO A 87 64.55 -59.16 55.27
N PRO A 88 64.78 -57.94 54.75
CA PRO A 88 65.50 -56.90 55.48
C PRO A 88 64.54 -56.03 56.31
N ARG A 89 64.96 -55.68 57.53
CA ARG A 89 64.36 -54.62 58.36
C ARG A 89 65.03 -53.29 57.98
N GLU A 90 64.20 -52.26 57.75
CA GLU A 90 64.46 -50.91 57.17
C GLU A 90 64.59 -50.83 55.64
N LYS A 91 63.74 -49.99 55.01
CA LYS A 91 63.71 -49.72 53.57
C LYS A 91 63.99 -48.24 53.32
N SER A 92 65.23 -47.91 52.96
CA SER A 92 65.61 -46.63 52.38
C SER A 92 66.29 -46.85 51.03
N GLY A 93 66.12 -45.90 50.12
CA GLY A 93 66.75 -45.89 48.80
C GLY A 93 67.78 -44.77 48.71
N LEU A 94 68.89 -45.04 48.02
CA LEU A 94 69.96 -44.07 47.82
C LEU A 94 70.18 -43.88 46.32
N ILE A 95 70.26 -42.62 45.88
CA ILE A 95 70.69 -42.28 44.51
C ILE A 95 72.02 -41.55 44.62
N ASP A 96 73.05 -42.18 44.07
CA ASP A 96 74.39 -41.63 44.01
C ASP A 96 74.71 -41.16 42.58
N LEU A 97 75.25 -39.96 42.47
CA LEU A 97 75.71 -39.38 41.22
C LEU A 97 77.21 -39.65 41.19
N GLY A 98 77.65 -40.70 40.50
CA GLY A 98 78.99 -41.27 40.63
C GLY A 98 80.12 -40.29 40.27
N VAL A 99 80.60 -39.54 41.26
CA VAL A 99 81.85 -38.76 41.25
C VAL A 99 82.66 -39.10 42.50
N PRO A 100 84.00 -39.17 42.41
CA PRO A 100 84.82 -39.47 43.57
C PRO A 100 84.93 -38.22 44.47
N PHE A 101 84.77 -38.44 45.78
CA PHE A 101 85.00 -37.53 46.93
C PHE A 101 83.80 -36.73 47.49
N ASP A 102 83.36 -37.16 48.69
CA ASP A 102 82.64 -36.45 49.78
C ASP A 102 81.46 -35.53 49.47
N GLN A 103 80.40 -36.03 48.82
CA GLN A 103 79.13 -35.29 48.72
C GLN A 103 77.91 -36.15 49.09
N GLU A 104 77.05 -35.65 49.99
CA GLU A 104 75.87 -36.35 50.55
C GLU A 104 74.87 -36.81 49.48
N ALA A 105 74.33 -38.03 49.57
CA ALA A 105 73.36 -38.57 48.61
C ALA A 105 71.94 -37.98 48.79
N LEU A 106 71.10 -38.07 47.75
CA LEU A 106 69.70 -37.65 47.81
C LEU A 106 68.88 -38.74 48.52
N VAL A 107 68.63 -38.55 49.82
CA VAL A 107 67.92 -39.53 50.67
C VAL A 107 66.42 -39.26 50.70
N PHE A 108 65.63 -40.30 50.53
CA PHE A 108 64.18 -40.29 50.72
C PHE A 108 63.74 -41.44 51.60
N SER A 109 62.71 -41.20 52.42
CA SER A 109 62.14 -42.18 53.34
C SER A 109 60.95 -42.92 52.72
N GLU A 110 60.51 -44.02 53.36
CA GLU A 110 59.25 -44.69 53.00
C GLU A 110 58.03 -43.76 53.18
N GLU A 111 58.14 -42.78 54.07
CA GLU A 111 57.12 -41.74 54.28
C GLU A 111 57.06 -40.74 53.10
N ASP A 112 58.20 -40.41 52.49
CA ASP A 112 58.26 -39.61 51.27
C ASP A 112 57.55 -40.33 50.10
N PHE A 113 57.71 -41.66 50.00
CA PHE A 113 57.03 -42.47 48.98
C PHE A 113 55.50 -42.51 49.19
N GLN A 114 55.05 -42.68 50.43
CA GLN A 114 53.63 -42.76 50.77
C GLN A 114 52.87 -41.44 50.51
N ARG A 115 53.52 -40.28 50.67
CA ARG A 115 52.87 -38.96 50.50
C ARG A 115 53.06 -38.33 49.12
N GLY A 116 53.92 -38.92 48.29
CA GLY A 116 54.47 -38.25 47.12
C GLY A 116 55.47 -37.16 47.52
N PHE A 117 56.48 -36.92 46.70
CA PHE A 117 57.51 -35.94 46.97
C PHE A 117 58.00 -35.26 45.70
N THR A 118 58.63 -34.09 45.87
CA THR A 118 59.51 -33.50 44.85
C THR A 118 60.75 -32.98 45.56
N LYS A 119 61.90 -33.60 45.32
CA LYS A 119 63.18 -33.17 45.88
C LYS A 119 64.10 -32.73 44.77
N THR A 120 64.73 -31.57 44.95
CA THR A 120 65.63 -31.00 43.97
C THR A 120 67.01 -30.86 44.57
N ARG A 121 68.04 -31.23 43.82
CA ARG A 121 69.42 -30.94 44.16
C ARG A 121 70.12 -30.27 42.99
N THR A 122 70.98 -29.31 43.32
CA THR A 122 71.88 -28.68 42.36
C THR A 122 73.31 -29.04 42.74
N ALA A 123 74.12 -29.46 41.76
CA ALA A 123 75.54 -29.75 41.93
C ALA A 123 76.34 -28.85 40.98
N GLY A 124 77.31 -28.12 41.53
CA GLY A 124 78.25 -27.31 40.77
C GLY A 124 79.56 -28.06 40.58
N PHE A 125 80.07 -28.09 39.34
CA PHE A 125 81.34 -28.68 38.97
C PHE A 125 82.32 -27.56 38.60
N SER A 126 83.52 -27.59 39.18
CA SER A 126 84.66 -26.79 38.71
C SER A 126 85.77 -27.73 38.29
N GLU A 127 86.00 -27.90 36.99
CA GLU A 127 87.20 -28.59 36.53
C GLU A 127 88.39 -27.63 36.50
N VAL A 128 89.54 -28.12 36.96
CA VAL A 128 90.85 -27.47 36.77
C VAL A 128 91.32 -27.81 35.35
N PRO A 129 91.64 -26.83 34.49
CA PRO A 129 91.93 -27.12 33.08
C PRO A 129 93.26 -27.84 32.91
N CYS A 130 93.25 -28.99 32.23
CA CYS A 130 94.43 -29.48 31.52
C CYS A 130 94.67 -28.58 30.30
N SER A 131 95.82 -27.88 30.30
CA SER A 131 96.53 -27.19 29.19
C SER A 131 95.88 -27.32 27.80
N VAL A 132 95.46 -26.25 27.09
CA VAL A 132 96.35 -25.41 26.23
C VAL A 132 95.88 -23.94 26.05
N ILE A 133 94.98 -23.35 26.87
CA ILE A 133 94.69 -21.89 26.81
C ILE A 133 94.55 -21.33 28.23
N PRO A 134 95.30 -20.29 28.64
CA PRO A 134 95.10 -19.66 29.95
C PRO A 134 93.83 -18.79 29.92
N GLY A 135 92.93 -18.98 30.89
CA GLY A 135 92.03 -17.90 31.34
C GLY A 135 90.52 -18.13 31.35
N VAL A 136 89.99 -19.34 31.13
CA VAL A 136 88.53 -19.58 31.26
C VAL A 136 88.28 -20.79 32.15
N ILE A 137 87.76 -20.56 33.37
CA ILE A 137 87.17 -21.58 34.22
C ILE A 137 85.69 -21.66 33.83
N THR A 138 85.24 -22.79 33.30
CA THR A 138 83.83 -23.08 33.06
C THR A 138 83.26 -23.77 34.30
N GLN A 139 82.33 -23.11 34.99
CA GLN A 139 81.52 -23.75 36.01
C GLN A 139 80.30 -24.40 35.36
N LEU A 140 80.11 -25.69 35.60
CA LEU A 140 78.94 -26.42 35.15
C LEU A 140 78.00 -26.61 36.34
N GLU A 141 76.73 -26.26 36.21
CA GLU A 141 75.74 -26.48 37.27
C GLU A 141 74.66 -27.45 36.76
N ALA A 142 74.56 -28.62 37.37
CA ALA A 142 73.51 -29.59 37.06
C ALA A 142 72.44 -29.58 38.16
N ARG A 143 71.18 -29.44 37.76
CA ARG A 143 70.04 -29.49 38.68
C ARG A 143 69.21 -30.75 38.42
N LEU A 144 69.20 -31.67 39.38
CA LEU A 144 68.38 -32.87 39.35
C LEU A 144 67.12 -32.65 40.20
N THR A 145 65.95 -32.79 39.60
CA THR A 145 64.66 -32.77 40.31
C THR A 145 64.01 -34.14 40.20
N LEU A 146 63.73 -34.77 41.34
CA LEU A 146 63.05 -36.07 41.40
C LEU A 146 61.65 -35.87 41.99
N SER A 147 60.61 -36.26 41.25
CA SER A 147 59.21 -36.15 41.67
C SER A 147 58.51 -37.52 41.61
N TYR A 148 57.70 -37.82 42.63
CA TYR A 148 56.90 -39.03 42.73
C TYR A 148 55.50 -38.68 43.27
N GLY A 149 54.43 -39.17 42.65
CA GLY A 149 53.07 -39.16 43.23
C GLY A 149 52.11 -37.98 42.95
N ALA A 150 52.44 -37.00 42.10
CA ALA A 150 51.50 -35.93 41.74
C ALA A 150 51.08 -35.99 40.26
N GLY A 151 49.98 -36.69 39.96
CA GLY A 151 49.34 -36.63 38.64
C GLY A 151 48.81 -35.22 38.32
N PRO A 152 48.62 -34.88 37.02
CA PRO A 152 48.10 -33.56 36.60
C PRO A 152 46.79 -33.23 37.32
N SER A 153 46.56 -31.95 37.60
CA SER A 153 45.27 -31.50 38.12
C SER A 153 44.16 -31.84 37.13
N PRO A 154 42.99 -32.32 37.58
CA PRO A 154 41.88 -32.62 36.71
C PRO A 154 41.44 -31.37 35.93
N GLN A 155 40.95 -31.56 34.72
CA GLN A 155 40.31 -30.51 33.92
C GLN A 155 38.88 -30.91 33.62
N ILE A 156 37.99 -29.92 33.49
CA ILE A 156 36.59 -30.15 33.17
C ILE A 156 36.05 -29.06 32.25
N SER A 157 35.27 -29.46 31.25
CA SER A 157 34.50 -28.56 30.38
C SER A 157 33.02 -28.96 30.40
N LEU A 158 32.13 -27.99 30.20
CA LEU A 158 30.69 -28.18 30.14
C LEU A 158 30.18 -27.55 28.83
N GLN A 159 29.34 -28.28 28.11
CA GLN A 159 28.73 -27.85 26.85
C GLN A 159 27.25 -28.21 26.82
N GLY A 160 26.45 -27.41 26.12
CA GLY A 160 25.01 -27.61 25.97
C GLY A 160 24.22 -26.38 26.40
N CYS A 161 22.93 -26.38 26.10
CA CYS A 161 22.09 -25.21 26.24
C CYS A 161 21.32 -25.23 27.58
N SER A 162 21.51 -24.20 28.40
CA SER A 162 20.91 -24.04 29.75
C SER A 162 19.95 -22.84 29.84
N GLU A 163 19.51 -22.30 28.70
CA GLU A 163 18.54 -21.19 28.60
C GLU A 163 17.17 -21.74 28.16
N LEU A 164 16.40 -22.27 29.12
CA LEU A 164 15.19 -23.05 28.86
C LEU A 164 13.91 -22.25 29.09
N GLY A 165 12.84 -22.62 28.41
CA GLY A 165 11.49 -22.22 28.75
C GLY A 165 10.95 -23.05 29.92
N VAL A 166 9.97 -22.54 30.66
CA VAL A 166 9.26 -23.37 31.66
C VAL A 166 8.67 -24.61 30.96
N GLY A 167 8.98 -25.80 31.47
CA GLY A 167 8.60 -27.09 30.89
C GLY A 167 9.47 -27.58 29.72
N GLN A 168 10.40 -26.77 29.20
CA GLN A 168 11.32 -27.19 28.15
C GLN A 168 12.39 -28.14 28.71
N GLN A 169 12.78 -29.13 27.91
CA GLN A 169 13.88 -30.03 28.21
C GLN A 169 15.11 -29.74 27.33
N SER A 170 16.30 -30.01 27.86
CA SER A 170 17.59 -29.93 27.17
C SER A 170 18.58 -30.87 27.83
N THR A 171 19.70 -31.16 27.16
CA THR A 171 20.77 -31.98 27.71
C THR A 171 22.08 -31.21 27.65
N VAL A 172 22.85 -31.28 28.73
CA VAL A 172 24.24 -30.80 28.78
C VAL A 172 25.20 -31.98 28.90
N THR A 173 26.41 -31.80 28.38
CA THR A 173 27.48 -32.79 28.41
C THR A 173 28.73 -32.16 29.02
N ALA A 174 29.28 -32.81 30.03
CA ALA A 174 30.57 -32.48 30.61
C ALA A 174 31.65 -33.41 30.07
N LYS A 175 32.89 -32.91 30.00
CA LYS A 175 34.07 -33.71 29.68
C LYS A 175 35.16 -33.43 30.69
N GLY A 176 35.52 -34.44 31.47
CA GLY A 176 36.59 -34.43 32.45
C GLY A 176 37.86 -35.12 31.93
N GLU A 177 39.03 -34.61 32.30
CA GLU A 177 40.33 -35.20 31.98
C GLU A 177 41.16 -35.36 33.27
N PRO A 178 41.86 -36.50 33.50
CA PRO A 178 41.95 -37.71 32.65
C PRO A 178 40.64 -38.51 32.65
N ASP A 179 40.41 -39.43 31.69
CA ASP A 179 39.15 -40.20 31.59
C ASP A 179 38.89 -41.14 32.79
N GLY A 180 37.62 -41.53 32.98
CA GLY A 180 37.21 -42.58 33.93
C GLY A 180 36.76 -42.11 35.32
N GLY A 181 36.67 -40.80 35.55
CA GLY A 181 36.15 -40.24 36.79
C GLY A 181 34.62 -40.12 36.84
N THR A 182 34.11 -39.55 37.94
CA THR A 182 32.67 -39.36 38.19
C THR A 182 32.26 -37.90 38.12
N TYR A 183 31.00 -37.65 37.74
CA TYR A 183 30.46 -36.30 37.59
C TYR A 183 29.30 -36.07 38.54
N ARG A 184 29.20 -34.85 39.07
CA ARG A 184 28.07 -34.38 39.86
C ARG A 184 27.57 -33.06 39.31
N PHE A 185 26.30 -33.01 38.93
CA PHE A 185 25.64 -31.81 38.43
C PHE A 185 24.68 -31.24 39.48
N TRP A 186 24.62 -29.92 39.60
CA TRP A 186 23.61 -29.23 40.41
C TRP A 186 23.38 -27.80 39.91
N LEU A 187 22.29 -27.19 40.37
CA LEU A 187 21.91 -25.82 40.03
C LEU A 187 21.76 -24.97 41.28
N ASP A 188 22.17 -23.72 41.21
CA ASP A 188 21.91 -22.71 42.24
C ASP A 188 21.23 -21.45 41.64
N PRO A 189 20.00 -21.09 42.04
CA PRO A 189 19.11 -21.81 42.95
C PRO A 189 18.50 -23.05 42.28
N PRO A 190 18.20 -24.13 43.03
CA PRO A 190 17.67 -25.37 42.48
C PRO A 190 16.23 -25.26 41.96
N SER A 191 15.54 -24.14 42.22
CA SER A 191 14.17 -23.90 41.75
C SER A 191 14.08 -23.60 40.26
N THR A 192 15.15 -23.08 39.64
CA THR A 192 15.10 -22.57 38.26
C THR A 192 14.99 -23.70 37.23
N LEU A 193 15.87 -24.70 37.30
CA LEU A 193 15.86 -25.90 36.44
C LEU A 193 15.96 -27.15 37.32
N GLN A 194 15.26 -28.21 36.92
CA GLN A 194 15.52 -29.55 37.41
C GLN A 194 16.73 -30.12 36.67
N VAL A 195 17.67 -30.72 37.41
CA VAL A 195 18.89 -31.33 36.88
C VAL A 195 18.93 -32.81 37.23
N VAL A 196 18.99 -33.68 36.21
CA VAL A 196 19.10 -35.14 36.38
C VAL A 196 20.41 -35.61 35.73
N GLY A 197 21.44 -35.82 36.54
CA GLY A 197 22.75 -36.28 36.07
C GLY A 197 22.78 -37.78 35.76
N GLN A 198 23.37 -38.14 34.62
CA GLN A 198 23.61 -39.50 34.16
C GLN A 198 25.04 -39.59 33.60
N GLY A 199 25.99 -40.01 34.42
CA GLY A 199 27.40 -40.05 34.03
C GLY A 199 27.90 -38.66 33.61
N ALA A 200 28.49 -38.54 32.42
CA ALA A 200 29.01 -37.29 31.89
C ALA A 200 27.93 -36.35 31.30
N THR A 201 26.65 -36.74 31.32
CA THR A 201 25.53 -35.95 30.78
C THR A 201 24.54 -35.58 31.88
N ALA A 202 23.80 -34.49 31.70
CA ALA A 202 22.66 -34.16 32.56
C ALA A 202 21.46 -33.65 31.76
N ASP A 203 20.29 -34.19 32.06
CA ASP A 203 19.03 -33.70 31.53
C ASP A 203 18.53 -32.53 32.38
N LEU A 204 18.18 -31.44 31.71
CA LEU A 204 17.69 -30.20 32.28
C LEU A 204 16.20 -30.07 31.93
N THR A 205 15.37 -29.71 32.91
CA THR A 205 13.97 -29.33 32.68
C THR A 205 13.70 -27.95 33.29
N GLY A 206 13.13 -27.02 32.53
CA GLY A 206 12.75 -25.71 33.05
C GLY A 206 11.62 -25.81 34.07
N MET A 207 11.82 -25.28 35.27
CA MET A 207 10.87 -25.42 36.39
C MET A 207 10.15 -24.11 36.70
N SER A 208 10.89 -23.08 37.14
CA SER A 208 10.33 -21.77 37.45
C SER A 208 11.16 -20.66 36.83
N ALA A 209 10.51 -19.62 36.32
CA ALA A 209 11.20 -18.47 35.73
C ALA A 209 12.23 -17.86 36.70
N GLY A 210 13.44 -17.63 36.22
CA GLY A 210 14.54 -17.16 37.06
C GLY A 210 15.91 -17.38 36.43
N ARG A 211 16.94 -16.84 37.10
CA ARG A 211 18.34 -17.05 36.73
C ARG A 211 18.99 -17.96 37.76
N GLY A 212 19.98 -18.72 37.32
CA GLY A 212 20.81 -19.57 38.17
C GLY A 212 22.14 -19.90 37.50
N THR A 213 22.93 -20.71 38.17
CA THR A 213 24.21 -21.19 37.67
C THR A 213 24.21 -22.71 37.70
N LEU A 214 24.46 -23.33 36.55
CA LEU A 214 24.60 -24.77 36.42
C LEU A 214 26.06 -25.13 36.67
N TYR A 215 26.28 -25.96 37.67
CA TYR A 215 27.59 -26.44 38.07
C TYR A 215 27.76 -27.90 37.70
N VAL A 216 29.00 -28.25 37.36
CA VAL A 216 29.44 -29.63 37.29
C VAL A 216 30.78 -29.78 38.00
N GLU A 217 30.87 -30.77 38.87
CA GLU A 217 32.10 -31.21 39.52
C GLU A 217 32.53 -32.53 38.91
N TYR A 218 33.81 -32.64 38.58
CA TYR A 218 34.46 -33.84 38.09
C TYR A 218 35.44 -34.35 39.15
N THR A 219 35.29 -35.60 39.56
CA THR A 219 36.24 -36.31 40.44
C THR A 219 37.05 -37.28 39.60
N ALA A 220 38.34 -37.00 39.39
CA ALA A 220 39.24 -37.89 38.65
C ALA A 220 39.43 -39.23 39.39
N PRO A 221 39.87 -40.30 38.70
CA PRO A 221 40.13 -41.60 39.32
C PRO A 221 41.11 -41.55 40.52
N GLY A 222 42.02 -40.57 40.52
CA GLY A 222 42.98 -40.31 41.60
C GLY A 222 42.41 -39.49 42.78
N GLY A 223 41.10 -39.23 42.83
CA GLY A 223 40.40 -38.57 43.93
C GLY A 223 40.44 -37.04 43.95
N LYS A 224 41.22 -36.40 43.05
CA LYS A 224 41.22 -34.94 42.90
C LYS A 224 39.94 -34.48 42.19
N THR A 225 39.40 -33.34 42.60
CA THR A 225 38.21 -32.73 42.01
C THR A 225 38.53 -31.44 41.26
N GLU A 226 37.77 -31.15 40.20
CA GLU A 226 37.74 -29.86 39.50
C GLU A 226 36.27 -29.49 39.20
N GLN A 227 35.96 -28.20 39.14
CA GLN A 227 34.60 -27.72 38.92
C GLN A 227 34.57 -26.70 37.78
N THR A 228 33.52 -26.74 36.96
CA THR A 228 33.18 -25.65 36.03
C THR A 228 31.70 -25.32 36.12
N SER A 229 31.31 -24.19 35.54
CA SER A 229 29.94 -23.70 35.59
C SER A 229 29.56 -22.92 34.35
N GLN A 230 28.26 -22.87 34.06
CA GLN A 230 27.70 -21.99 33.05
C GLN A 230 26.41 -21.33 33.53
N PRO A 231 26.08 -20.12 33.05
CA PRO A 231 24.80 -19.48 33.34
C PRO A 231 23.63 -20.37 32.92
N ALA A 232 22.58 -20.38 33.73
CA ALA A 232 21.34 -21.08 33.45
C ALA A 232 20.18 -20.11 33.63
N VAL A 233 19.23 -20.12 32.71
CA VAL A 233 18.06 -19.24 32.79
C VAL A 233 16.83 -20.05 32.43
N CYS A 234 15.78 -19.90 33.23
CA CYS A 234 14.45 -20.36 32.86
C CYS A 234 13.60 -19.14 32.53
N VAL A 235 13.05 -19.07 31.33
CA VAL A 235 12.23 -17.94 30.87
C VAL A 235 10.76 -18.33 30.73
N ALA A 236 9.87 -17.43 31.12
CA ALA A 236 8.43 -17.55 30.92
C ALA A 236 7.90 -16.32 30.21
N VAL A 237 7.36 -16.48 29.01
CA VAL A 237 6.54 -15.43 28.38
C VAL A 237 5.12 -15.57 28.90
N GLN A 238 4.73 -14.69 29.83
CA GLN A 238 3.44 -14.76 30.52
C GLN A 238 2.29 -14.32 29.64
N SER A 239 2.47 -13.21 28.91
CA SER A 239 1.43 -12.69 28.02
C SER A 239 2.03 -11.94 26.84
N ILE A 240 1.32 -12.02 25.72
CA ILE A 240 1.54 -11.21 24.53
C ILE A 240 0.28 -10.38 24.36
N ASN A 241 0.44 -9.07 24.13
CA ASN A 241 -0.67 -8.11 24.05
C ASN A 241 -1.58 -8.14 25.29
N GLY A 242 -1.01 -8.38 26.49
CA GLY A 242 -1.78 -8.54 27.72
C GLY A 242 -2.80 -9.68 27.70
N GLY A 243 -2.62 -10.67 26.81
CA GLY A 243 -3.54 -11.79 26.61
C GLY A 243 -4.75 -11.47 25.72
N GLN A 244 -4.85 -10.24 25.19
CA GLN A 244 -5.91 -9.84 24.28
C GLN A 244 -5.64 -10.31 22.83
N PRO A 245 -6.69 -10.57 22.03
CA PRO A 245 -6.53 -10.87 20.60
C PRO A 245 -5.71 -9.81 19.89
N VAL A 246 -4.84 -10.22 18.96
CA VAL A 246 -4.06 -9.30 18.15
C VAL A 246 -4.99 -8.62 17.14
N PRO A 247 -5.03 -7.27 17.07
CA PRO A 247 -5.77 -6.58 16.02
C PRO A 247 -5.26 -6.97 14.64
N LYS A 248 -6.18 -7.10 13.67
CA LYS A 248 -5.81 -7.42 12.28
C LYS A 248 -4.78 -6.44 11.74
N ILE A 249 -3.83 -6.95 10.96
CA ILE A 249 -2.80 -6.13 10.30
C ILE A 249 -3.26 -5.80 8.88
N GLY A 250 -3.65 -4.55 8.65
CA GLY A 250 -4.02 -4.04 7.33
C GLY A 250 -2.80 -3.68 6.47
N LEU A 251 -2.77 -4.15 5.22
CA LEU A 251 -1.72 -3.84 4.24
C LEU A 251 -1.96 -2.53 3.47
N PHE A 252 -3.18 -2.01 3.45
CA PHE A 252 -3.58 -0.79 2.74
C PHE A 252 -4.31 0.19 3.65
N ASP A 253 -4.11 1.49 3.40
CA ASP A 253 -4.81 2.57 4.11
C ASP A 253 -6.14 2.96 3.41
N VAL A 254 -6.81 3.97 3.98
CA VAL A 254 -8.08 4.52 3.45
C VAL A 254 -7.95 5.14 2.05
N LEU A 255 -6.74 5.42 1.58
CA LEU A 255 -6.47 5.92 0.23
C LEU A 255 -6.13 4.77 -0.74
N GLY A 256 -6.10 3.52 -0.26
CA GLY A 256 -5.67 2.35 -1.02
C GLY A 256 -4.15 2.29 -1.21
N LYS A 257 -3.37 3.04 -0.42
CA LYS A 257 -1.91 3.02 -0.48
C LYS A 257 -1.38 1.93 0.45
N ARG A 258 -0.38 1.19 -0.03
CA ARG A 258 0.28 0.15 0.75
C ARG A 258 0.96 0.75 1.98
N THR A 259 0.66 0.23 3.16
CA THR A 259 1.27 0.59 4.44
C THR A 259 2.48 -0.28 4.73
N SER A 260 3.22 0.03 5.80
CA SER A 260 4.30 -0.86 6.27
C SER A 260 3.77 -2.15 6.90
N GLY A 261 2.47 -2.23 7.26
CA GLY A 261 1.88 -3.37 7.95
C GLY A 261 2.48 -3.64 9.32
N ILE A 262 3.09 -2.63 9.97
CA ILE A 262 3.80 -2.81 11.25
C ILE A 262 2.87 -2.57 12.43
N ARG A 263 2.89 -3.49 13.41
CA ARG A 263 2.22 -3.38 14.71
C ARG A 263 3.19 -3.77 15.83
N SER A 264 3.31 -2.95 16.86
CA SER A 264 4.05 -3.32 18.08
C SER A 264 3.07 -3.79 19.15
N LEU A 265 3.35 -4.94 19.75
CA LEU A 265 2.55 -5.54 20.82
C LEU A 265 3.38 -5.66 22.09
N PRO A 266 2.86 -5.25 23.26
CA PRO A 266 3.59 -5.41 24.52
C PRO A 266 3.70 -6.89 24.90
N VAL A 267 4.79 -7.26 25.56
CA VAL A 267 5.05 -8.62 26.03
C VAL A 267 5.46 -8.58 27.49
N SER A 268 4.93 -9.51 28.29
CA SER A 268 5.35 -9.76 29.66
C SER A 268 6.25 -11.00 29.70
N ILE A 269 7.50 -10.81 30.11
CA ILE A 269 8.53 -11.84 30.17
C ILE A 269 9.09 -11.89 31.59
N GLU A 270 9.23 -13.09 32.14
CA GLU A 270 9.96 -13.33 33.38
C GLU A 270 11.21 -14.18 33.14
N PRO A 271 12.36 -13.81 33.74
CA PRO A 271 12.60 -12.57 34.49
C PRO A 271 12.59 -11.34 33.57
N ASN A 272 12.30 -10.15 34.11
CA ASN A 272 12.05 -8.91 33.33
C ASN A 272 13.21 -8.49 32.41
N ASP A 273 14.43 -8.95 32.69
CA ASP A 273 15.65 -8.65 31.94
C ASP A 273 16.02 -9.78 30.94
N ALA A 274 15.17 -10.79 30.75
CA ALA A 274 15.43 -11.93 29.88
C ALA A 274 14.86 -11.78 28.46
N SER A 275 14.49 -10.56 28.06
CA SER A 275 13.93 -10.33 26.73
C SER A 275 14.91 -10.72 25.62
N ASP A 276 16.22 -10.55 25.82
CA ASP A 276 17.24 -10.91 24.83
C ASP A 276 17.37 -12.44 24.61
N LEU A 277 16.83 -13.25 25.54
CA LEU A 277 16.86 -14.72 25.49
C LEU A 277 15.67 -15.33 24.73
N VAL A 278 14.76 -14.49 24.24
CA VAL A 278 13.54 -14.91 23.54
C VAL A 278 13.60 -14.47 22.08
N VAL A 279 13.18 -15.36 21.18
CA VAL A 279 12.99 -15.08 19.75
C VAL A 279 11.57 -15.42 19.36
N TYR A 280 10.89 -14.53 18.66
CA TYR A 280 9.55 -14.78 18.15
C TYR A 280 9.63 -15.41 16.77
N THR A 281 9.04 -16.60 16.61
CA THR A 281 9.06 -17.34 15.35
C THR A 281 7.64 -17.48 14.80
N PRO A 282 7.31 -16.83 13.68
CA PRO A 282 6.07 -17.09 12.94
C PRO A 282 6.06 -18.50 12.34
N ALA A 283 4.89 -19.13 12.29
CA ALA A 283 4.69 -20.40 11.61
C ALA A 283 4.86 -20.24 10.08
N GLU A 284 4.42 -19.11 9.53
CA GLU A 284 4.56 -18.76 8.11
C GLU A 284 5.24 -17.39 7.90
N PRO A 285 6.57 -17.35 7.77
CA PRO A 285 7.32 -16.11 7.54
C PRO A 285 6.93 -15.33 6.27
N GLY A 286 6.28 -16.00 5.30
CA GLY A 286 5.75 -15.36 4.08
C GLY A 286 4.48 -14.55 4.31
N ILE A 287 3.79 -14.73 5.43
CA ILE A 287 2.59 -13.98 5.84
C ILE A 287 2.98 -12.91 6.87
N LEU A 288 3.83 -13.27 7.84
CA LEU A 288 4.15 -12.43 9.00
C LEU A 288 5.64 -12.53 9.34
N THR A 289 6.27 -11.40 9.66
CA THR A 289 7.54 -11.39 10.39
C THR A 289 7.35 -10.85 11.80
N ALA A 290 8.17 -11.34 12.74
CA ALA A 290 8.14 -10.93 14.14
C ALA A 290 9.57 -10.62 14.61
N VAL A 291 9.75 -9.45 15.22
CA VAL A 291 11.04 -8.96 15.71
C VAL A 291 10.90 -8.62 17.18
N ASN A 292 11.80 -9.14 18.01
CA ASN A 292 11.86 -8.82 19.43
C ASN A 292 12.43 -7.40 19.64
N GLN A 293 11.72 -6.56 20.40
CA GLN A 293 12.15 -5.21 20.78
C GLN A 293 12.38 -5.06 22.29
N GLY A 294 12.45 -6.16 23.03
CA GLY A 294 12.63 -6.17 24.48
C GLY A 294 11.29 -6.41 25.19
N ASP A 295 10.62 -5.33 25.54
CA ASP A 295 9.31 -5.30 26.20
C ASP A 295 8.13 -5.44 25.23
N SER A 296 8.41 -5.55 23.94
CA SER A 296 7.42 -5.65 22.89
C SER A 296 7.90 -6.52 21.73
N VAL A 297 6.95 -7.03 20.95
CA VAL A 297 7.19 -7.72 19.69
C VAL A 297 6.64 -6.87 18.55
N LEU A 298 7.51 -6.55 17.60
CA LEU A 298 7.16 -5.85 16.38
C LEU A 298 6.76 -6.89 15.33
N LEU A 299 5.48 -6.89 14.99
CA LEU A 299 4.90 -7.69 13.93
C LEU A 299 4.85 -6.89 12.64
N GLN A 300 5.20 -7.51 11.52
CA GLN A 300 5.03 -6.91 10.20
C GLN A 300 4.30 -7.88 9.28
N GLY A 301 3.12 -7.47 8.81
CA GLY A 301 2.36 -8.20 7.79
C GLY A 301 3.05 -8.08 6.43
N VAL A 302 3.33 -9.23 5.80
CA VAL A 302 4.00 -9.32 4.49
C VAL A 302 2.98 -9.56 3.38
N ARG A 303 2.10 -10.55 3.61
CA ARG A 303 1.05 -10.99 2.69
C ARG A 303 -0.18 -11.36 3.48
N GLU A 304 -1.33 -11.26 2.82
CA GLU A 304 -2.61 -11.70 3.36
C GLU A 304 -2.60 -13.18 3.76
N GLY A 305 -3.32 -13.46 4.84
CA GLY A 305 -3.49 -14.79 5.40
C GLY A 305 -3.54 -14.78 6.92
N THR A 306 -3.89 -15.92 7.49
CA THR A 306 -3.89 -16.15 8.93
C THR A 306 -2.71 -17.03 9.27
N THR A 307 -1.92 -16.65 10.26
CA THR A 307 -0.81 -17.47 10.75
C THR A 307 -0.72 -17.37 12.27
N THR A 308 0.18 -18.15 12.86
CA THR A 308 0.48 -18.07 14.28
C THR A 308 1.94 -17.69 14.50
N PHE A 309 2.26 -17.17 15.67
CA PHE A 309 3.64 -17.06 16.13
C PHE A 309 3.73 -17.45 17.60
N GLN A 310 4.91 -17.91 18.00
CA GLN A 310 5.20 -18.25 19.38
C GLN A 310 6.61 -17.78 19.73
N ALA A 311 6.81 -17.41 20.99
CA ALA A 311 8.13 -17.20 21.54
C ALA A 311 8.89 -18.53 21.68
N LYS A 312 10.18 -18.49 21.39
CA LYS A 312 11.13 -19.58 21.60
C LYS A 312 12.31 -19.07 22.38
N THR A 313 12.90 -19.93 23.20
CA THR A 313 14.18 -19.65 23.82
C THR A 313 15.31 -19.70 22.80
N ARG A 314 16.50 -19.18 23.13
CA ARG A 314 17.69 -19.38 22.29
C ARG A 314 18.06 -20.86 22.11
N CYS A 315 17.65 -21.73 23.05
CA CYS A 315 17.76 -23.18 22.91
C CYS A 315 16.71 -23.79 21.95
N GLY A 316 15.85 -22.99 21.33
CA GLY A 316 14.90 -23.40 20.30
C GLY A 316 13.57 -23.97 20.80
N GLY A 317 13.38 -24.12 22.11
CA GLY A 317 12.13 -24.63 22.68
C GLY A 317 11.07 -23.55 22.84
N PRO A 318 9.78 -23.89 22.72
CA PRO A 318 8.70 -22.93 22.86
C PRO A 318 8.58 -22.41 24.30
N THR A 319 8.21 -21.14 24.45
CA THR A 319 7.87 -20.52 25.74
C THR A 319 6.69 -19.58 25.55
N GLY A 320 5.69 -19.67 26.44
CA GLY A 320 4.48 -18.85 26.39
C GLY A 320 3.43 -19.28 25.35
N PRO A 321 2.37 -18.46 25.19
CA PRO A 321 1.20 -18.81 24.39
C PRO A 321 1.49 -18.78 22.88
N ILE A 322 0.79 -19.63 22.13
CA ILE A 322 0.70 -19.52 20.66
C ILE A 322 -0.32 -18.43 20.35
N VAL A 323 0.07 -17.44 19.56
CA VAL A 323 -0.79 -16.30 19.22
C VAL A 323 -1.16 -16.35 17.74
N THR A 324 -2.44 -16.21 17.44
CA THR A 324 -2.95 -16.13 16.06
C THR A 324 -2.96 -14.67 15.60
N VAL A 325 -2.51 -14.45 14.36
CA VAL A 325 -2.47 -13.13 13.72
C VAL A 325 -3.09 -13.24 12.34
N GLU A 326 -3.96 -12.30 12.03
CA GLU A 326 -4.60 -12.17 10.72
C GLU A 326 -4.04 -10.95 9.99
N VAL A 327 -3.50 -11.18 8.80
CA VAL A 327 -3.06 -10.14 7.87
C VAL A 327 -4.11 -10.02 6.77
N VAL A 328 -4.68 -8.84 6.63
CA VAL A 328 -5.79 -8.55 5.72
C VAL A 328 -5.42 -7.41 4.77
N PRO A 329 -6.09 -7.26 3.61
CA PRO A 329 -5.89 -6.11 2.75
C PRO A 329 -6.09 -4.79 3.52
N CYS A 330 -7.22 -4.64 4.22
CA CYS A 330 -7.57 -3.45 4.98
C CYS A 330 -8.08 -3.87 6.36
N ASP A 331 -7.70 -3.14 7.40
CA ASP A 331 -8.21 -3.40 8.75
C ASP A 331 -9.64 -2.86 8.93
N ASP A 332 -10.29 -3.26 10.03
CA ASP A 332 -11.68 -2.92 10.29
C ASP A 332 -11.90 -1.40 10.43
N GLU A 333 -10.86 -0.64 10.82
CA GLU A 333 -10.94 0.82 10.90
C GLU A 333 -10.99 1.46 9.50
N VAL A 334 -10.13 1.01 8.59
CA VAL A 334 -10.14 1.44 7.18
C VAL A 334 -11.46 1.08 6.50
N LEU A 335 -11.95 -0.14 6.70
CA LEU A 335 -13.23 -0.59 6.14
C LEU A 335 -14.39 0.30 6.63
N ARG A 336 -14.42 0.62 7.93
CA ARG A 336 -15.45 1.50 8.50
C ARG A 336 -15.37 2.93 7.94
N LYS A 337 -14.16 3.48 7.74
CA LYS A 337 -13.99 4.81 7.13
C LYS A 337 -14.47 4.84 5.68
N LEU A 338 -14.13 3.82 4.89
CA LEU A 338 -14.59 3.72 3.50
C LEU A 338 -16.12 3.58 3.41
N ALA A 339 -16.73 2.78 4.29
CA ALA A 339 -18.19 2.63 4.35
C ALA A 339 -18.89 3.96 4.72
N GLU A 340 -18.31 4.73 5.65
CA GLU A 340 -18.85 6.03 6.04
C GLU A 340 -18.68 7.07 4.92
N GLU A 341 -17.52 7.12 4.25
CA GLU A 341 -17.32 7.97 3.06
C GLU A 341 -18.34 7.64 1.96
N GLN A 342 -18.57 6.35 1.69
CA GLN A 342 -19.57 5.90 0.72
C GLN A 342 -20.97 6.38 1.11
N ARG A 343 -21.37 6.18 2.37
CA ARG A 343 -22.68 6.60 2.88
C ARG A 343 -22.89 8.11 2.73
N ILE A 344 -21.89 8.92 3.06
CA ILE A 344 -21.94 10.38 2.92
C ILE A 344 -22.09 10.77 1.45
N ALA A 345 -21.29 10.18 0.55
CA ALA A 345 -21.33 10.47 -0.88
C ALA A 345 -22.67 10.06 -1.52
N GLU A 346 -23.23 8.90 -1.15
CA GLU A 346 -24.55 8.44 -1.60
C GLU A 346 -25.67 9.38 -1.13
N GLN A 347 -25.62 9.84 0.13
CA GLN A 347 -26.58 10.80 0.67
C GLN A 347 -26.48 12.14 -0.04
N ALA A 348 -25.27 12.65 -0.26
CA ALA A 348 -25.05 13.90 -0.98
C ALA A 348 -25.56 13.80 -2.42
N MET A 349 -25.29 12.68 -3.11
CA MET A 349 -25.80 12.43 -4.46
C MET A 349 -27.33 12.39 -4.50
N LYS A 350 -27.96 11.67 -3.56
CA LYS A 350 -29.42 11.63 -3.42
C LYS A 350 -30.00 13.02 -3.19
N GLN A 351 -29.36 13.83 -2.35
CA GLN A 351 -29.77 15.21 -2.12
C GLN A 351 -29.69 16.05 -3.40
N GLN A 352 -28.63 15.90 -4.20
CA GLN A 352 -28.52 16.61 -5.48
C GLN A 352 -29.59 16.19 -6.48
N LEU A 353 -29.96 14.91 -6.53
CA LEU A 353 -31.08 14.43 -7.36
C LEU A 353 -32.43 15.00 -6.87
N GLN A 354 -32.63 15.13 -5.56
CA GLN A 354 -33.81 15.78 -4.99
C GLN A 354 -33.83 17.29 -5.29
N ASP A 355 -32.69 17.97 -5.21
CA ASP A 355 -32.58 19.38 -5.55
C ASP A 355 -32.86 19.61 -7.03
N ARG A 356 -32.42 18.70 -7.92
CA ARG A 356 -32.82 18.69 -9.34
C ARG A 356 -34.33 18.61 -9.50
N ALA A 357 -34.96 17.64 -8.83
CA ALA A 357 -36.41 17.47 -8.86
C ALA A 357 -37.14 18.72 -8.31
N ARG A 358 -36.59 19.37 -7.27
CA ARG A 358 -37.13 20.63 -6.74
C ARG A 358 -37.00 21.79 -7.72
N ILE A 359 -35.89 21.89 -8.45
CA ILE A 359 -35.70 22.91 -9.50
C ILE A 359 -36.76 22.72 -10.59
N LEU A 360 -36.93 21.48 -11.08
CA LEU A 360 -37.91 21.14 -12.12
C LEU A 360 -39.36 21.16 -11.64
N GLY A 361 -39.61 21.00 -10.35
CA GLY A 361 -40.93 21.14 -9.73
C GLY A 361 -41.22 22.56 -9.21
N SER A 362 -40.35 23.53 -9.51
CA SER A 362 -40.59 24.91 -9.10
C SER A 362 -41.74 25.53 -9.90
N LYS A 363 -42.60 26.31 -9.22
CA LYS A 363 -43.72 26.99 -9.87
C LYS A 363 -43.27 27.90 -11.00
N ASP A 364 -42.12 28.56 -10.84
CA ASP A 364 -41.55 29.46 -11.84
C ASP A 364 -41.20 28.68 -13.12
N PHE A 365 -40.53 27.54 -12.99
CA PHE A 365 -40.23 26.69 -14.14
C PHE A 365 -41.50 26.13 -14.77
N GLU A 366 -42.44 25.59 -13.99
CA GLU A 366 -43.69 25.07 -14.55
C GLU A 366 -44.48 26.12 -15.32
N THR A 367 -44.54 27.34 -14.79
CA THR A 367 -45.26 28.47 -15.41
C THR A 367 -44.57 28.90 -16.69
N ALA A 368 -43.27 29.16 -16.63
CA ALA A 368 -42.49 29.58 -17.80
C ALA A 368 -42.47 28.51 -18.89
N SER A 369 -42.30 27.24 -18.50
CA SER A 369 -42.31 26.09 -19.41
C SER A 369 -43.63 25.92 -20.17
N LYS A 370 -44.77 26.23 -19.53
CA LYS A 370 -46.09 26.17 -20.17
C LYS A 370 -46.40 27.41 -21.00
N ARG A 371 -45.89 28.58 -20.61
CA ARG A 371 -46.20 29.86 -21.27
C ARG A 371 -45.25 30.21 -22.41
N ILE A 372 -44.00 29.74 -22.39
CA ILE A 372 -42.96 30.20 -23.33
C ILE A 372 -43.37 30.04 -24.80
N ALA A 373 -43.98 28.92 -25.18
CA ALA A 373 -44.46 28.72 -26.55
C ALA A 373 -45.55 29.73 -26.91
N GLY A 374 -46.49 29.97 -25.98
CA GLY A 374 -47.57 30.92 -26.11
C GLY A 374 -47.09 32.38 -26.16
N SER A 375 -46.17 32.79 -25.30
CA SER A 375 -45.63 34.16 -25.30
C SER A 375 -44.74 34.42 -26.52
N THR A 376 -44.01 33.40 -27.00
CA THR A 376 -43.28 33.46 -28.29
C THR A 376 -44.25 33.66 -29.45
N LEU A 377 -45.30 32.84 -29.55
CA LEU A 377 -46.31 32.98 -30.60
C LEU A 377 -47.05 34.32 -30.50
N ASN A 378 -47.41 34.77 -29.30
CA ASN A 378 -48.10 36.04 -29.08
C ASN A 378 -47.24 37.23 -29.56
N LEU A 379 -45.95 37.27 -29.22
CA LEU A 379 -45.04 38.30 -29.72
C LEU A 379 -44.93 38.25 -31.26
N GLY A 380 -44.83 37.06 -31.83
CA GLY A 380 -44.82 36.86 -33.28
C GLY A 380 -46.09 37.41 -33.95
N VAL A 381 -47.27 37.09 -33.41
CA VAL A 381 -48.57 37.54 -33.93
C VAL A 381 -48.74 39.06 -33.79
N LYS A 382 -48.40 39.64 -32.64
CA LYS A 382 -48.51 41.09 -32.41
C LYS A 382 -47.57 41.87 -33.31
N THR A 383 -46.33 41.43 -33.45
CA THR A 383 -45.36 42.05 -34.36
C THR A 383 -45.77 41.88 -35.81
N GLY A 384 -46.22 40.69 -36.19
CA GLY A 384 -46.74 40.40 -37.52
C GLY A 384 -47.95 41.27 -37.86
N GLY A 385 -48.87 41.51 -36.93
CA GLY A 385 -50.02 42.39 -37.15
C GLY A 385 -49.66 43.86 -37.44
N LEU A 386 -48.53 44.36 -36.93
CA LEU A 386 -48.05 45.71 -37.21
C LEU A 386 -47.41 45.85 -38.61
N ILE A 387 -47.11 44.74 -39.28
CA ILE A 387 -46.27 44.71 -40.49
C ILE A 387 -46.97 44.04 -41.68
N ILE A 388 -47.74 42.99 -41.39
CA ILE A 388 -48.40 42.08 -42.32
C ILE A 388 -49.88 42.06 -41.94
N GLY A 389 -50.64 43.03 -42.48
CA GLY A 389 -52.04 43.28 -42.10
C GLY A 389 -52.99 42.10 -42.35
N THR A 390 -52.55 41.09 -43.12
CA THR A 390 -53.30 39.85 -43.36
C THR A 390 -53.47 39.01 -42.09
N LEU A 391 -52.65 39.23 -41.05
CA LEU A 391 -52.82 38.60 -39.76
C LEU A 391 -53.99 39.17 -38.96
N GLY A 392 -54.61 40.30 -39.35
CA GLY A 392 -55.75 40.94 -38.67
C GLY A 392 -57.02 40.08 -38.52
N SER A 393 -57.03 38.88 -39.12
CA SER A 393 -58.07 37.86 -38.94
C SER A 393 -57.69 36.74 -37.95
N SER A 394 -56.42 36.68 -37.52
CA SER A 394 -55.94 35.77 -36.47
C SER A 394 -56.37 36.26 -35.08
N PRO A 395 -56.78 35.36 -34.16
CA PRO A 395 -57.10 35.73 -32.78
C PRO A 395 -55.91 36.46 -32.13
N GLY A 396 -56.10 37.71 -31.74
CA GLY A 396 -55.07 38.53 -31.09
C GLY A 396 -54.34 39.52 -32.00
N ALA A 397 -54.48 39.46 -33.32
CA ALA A 397 -54.09 40.58 -34.18
C ALA A 397 -55.20 41.64 -34.15
N GLY A 398 -54.87 42.89 -33.86
CA GLY A 398 -55.87 43.95 -33.70
C GLY A 398 -56.70 44.13 -34.98
N LYS A 399 -58.03 44.00 -34.87
CA LYS A 399 -58.94 44.34 -35.98
C LYS A 399 -58.94 45.86 -36.18
N GLY A 400 -58.67 46.31 -37.41
CA GLY A 400 -58.65 47.73 -37.77
C GLY A 400 -57.28 48.43 -37.64
N VAL A 401 -56.23 47.69 -37.30
CA VAL A 401 -54.85 48.19 -37.22
C VAL A 401 -54.31 48.48 -38.62
N SER A 402 -53.79 49.69 -38.84
CA SER A 402 -53.01 50.02 -40.03
C SER A 402 -51.59 49.49 -39.85
N THR A 403 -51.09 48.76 -40.84
CA THR A 403 -49.70 48.31 -40.83
C THR A 403 -48.74 49.49 -40.99
N ALA A 404 -47.46 49.29 -40.66
CA ALA A 404 -46.41 50.25 -40.96
C ALA A 404 -46.39 50.63 -42.45
N SER A 405 -46.60 49.66 -43.34
CA SER A 405 -46.72 49.90 -44.79
C SER A 405 -47.95 50.74 -45.14
N ASP A 406 -49.10 50.52 -44.50
CA ASP A 406 -50.32 51.30 -44.76
C ASP A 406 -50.15 52.75 -44.28
N ILE A 407 -49.59 52.93 -43.08
CA ILE A 407 -49.31 54.26 -42.51
C ILE A 407 -48.32 55.02 -43.39
N PHE A 408 -47.27 54.35 -43.87
CA PHE A 408 -46.34 54.94 -44.82
C PHE A 408 -47.02 55.32 -46.14
N GLY A 409 -47.83 54.42 -46.72
CA GLY A 409 -48.53 54.67 -47.98
C GLY A 409 -49.51 55.84 -47.90
N HIS A 410 -50.36 55.86 -46.87
CA HIS A 410 -51.28 56.97 -46.63
C HIS A 410 -50.52 58.28 -46.32
N GLY A 411 -49.46 58.21 -45.51
CA GLY A 411 -48.65 59.37 -45.16
C GLY A 411 -47.88 59.95 -46.35
N SER A 412 -47.38 59.11 -47.26
CA SER A 412 -46.74 59.56 -48.50
C SER A 412 -47.74 60.26 -49.42
N ASN A 413 -48.95 59.73 -49.56
CA ASN A 413 -50.02 60.38 -50.32
C ASN A 413 -50.38 61.75 -49.73
N LEU A 414 -50.42 61.86 -48.40
CA LEU A 414 -50.62 63.14 -47.72
C LEU A 414 -49.45 64.09 -47.98
N LEU A 415 -48.20 63.62 -47.87
CA LEU A 415 -47.01 64.41 -48.14
C LEU A 415 -47.00 64.97 -49.58
N ASP A 416 -47.36 64.15 -50.57
CA ASP A 416 -47.46 64.56 -51.96
C ASP A 416 -48.57 65.61 -52.15
N ALA A 417 -49.71 65.45 -51.48
CA ALA A 417 -50.78 66.45 -51.48
C ALA A 417 -50.33 67.78 -50.83
N LEU A 418 -49.55 67.73 -49.74
CA LEU A 418 -49.00 68.92 -49.07
C LEU A 418 -47.97 69.68 -49.93
N LYS A 419 -47.29 68.99 -50.84
CA LYS A 419 -46.33 69.57 -51.80
C LYS A 419 -46.99 70.07 -53.09
N GLY A 420 -48.23 69.68 -53.37
CA GLY A 420 -49.00 70.04 -54.56
C GLY A 420 -49.66 71.42 -54.51
N ASP A 421 -50.49 71.73 -55.51
CA ASP A 421 -51.18 73.02 -55.67
C ASP A 421 -52.22 73.29 -54.56
N PRO A 422 -52.45 74.56 -54.15
CA PRO A 422 -53.29 74.92 -53.01
C PRO A 422 -54.76 74.50 -53.09
N GLU A 423 -55.32 74.29 -54.29
CA GLU A 423 -56.68 73.74 -54.47
C GLU A 423 -56.75 72.23 -54.22
N SER A 424 -55.67 71.49 -54.52
CA SER A 424 -55.55 70.05 -54.21
C SER A 424 -55.42 69.78 -52.71
N LEU A 425 -54.96 70.80 -51.96
CA LEU A 425 -54.73 70.79 -50.52
C LEU A 425 -56.03 70.77 -49.70
N ALA A 426 -57.18 71.21 -50.23
CA ALA A 426 -58.39 71.39 -49.42
C ALA A 426 -59.22 70.10 -49.26
N ASN A 427 -59.37 69.30 -50.32
CA ASN A 427 -60.28 68.14 -50.31
C ASN A 427 -59.57 66.79 -50.12
N ALA A 428 -58.38 66.60 -50.72
CA ALA A 428 -57.62 65.34 -50.60
C ALA A 428 -56.94 65.21 -49.22
N THR A 429 -56.44 66.32 -48.68
CA THR A 429 -55.77 66.41 -47.38
C THR A 429 -56.72 66.07 -46.23
N VAL A 430 -57.96 66.56 -46.24
CA VAL A 430 -58.92 66.32 -45.14
C VAL A 430 -59.33 64.86 -45.05
N GLN A 431 -59.62 64.18 -46.17
CA GLN A 431 -59.96 62.75 -46.14
C GLN A 431 -58.77 61.88 -45.72
N THR A 432 -57.57 62.18 -46.24
CA THR A 432 -56.36 61.43 -45.90
C THR A 432 -55.97 61.65 -44.42
N LEU A 433 -56.16 62.87 -43.89
CA LEU A 433 -56.03 63.16 -42.47
C LEU A 433 -57.04 62.41 -41.61
N ILE A 434 -58.30 62.27 -42.05
CA ILE A 434 -59.29 61.49 -41.29
C ILE A 434 -58.90 60.01 -41.24
N GLN A 435 -58.36 59.47 -42.32
CA GLN A 435 -57.87 58.09 -42.38
C GLN A 435 -56.61 57.86 -41.52
N LEU A 436 -55.70 58.84 -41.46
CA LEU A 436 -54.43 58.77 -40.74
C LEU A 436 -54.48 59.24 -39.27
N ALA A 437 -55.30 60.23 -38.95
CA ALA A 437 -55.39 60.82 -37.61
C ALA A 437 -56.56 60.25 -36.79
N GLY A 438 -57.40 59.42 -37.43
CA GLY A 438 -58.59 58.83 -36.83
C GLY A 438 -58.33 57.51 -36.09
N GLY A 439 -59.40 56.72 -35.96
CA GLY A 439 -59.40 55.43 -35.26
C GLY A 439 -58.26 54.46 -35.62
N PRO A 440 -57.87 54.31 -36.90
CA PRO A 440 -56.83 53.34 -37.28
C PRO A 440 -55.45 53.61 -36.67
N LEU A 441 -54.98 54.87 -36.62
CA LEU A 441 -53.69 55.21 -36.01
C LEU A 441 -53.71 55.01 -34.48
N LEU A 442 -54.81 55.37 -33.81
CA LEU A 442 -54.99 55.11 -32.39
C LEU A 442 -55.01 53.60 -32.08
N GLN A 443 -55.61 52.80 -32.96
CA GLN A 443 -55.59 51.34 -32.86
C GLN A 443 -54.18 50.78 -33.12
N THR A 444 -53.40 51.33 -34.04
CA THR A 444 -52.00 50.96 -34.23
C THR A 444 -51.13 51.34 -33.03
N ILE A 445 -51.32 52.51 -32.42
CA ILE A 445 -50.61 52.90 -31.18
C ILE A 445 -50.92 51.89 -30.05
N ALA A 446 -52.19 51.54 -29.88
CA ALA A 446 -52.60 50.54 -28.89
C ALA A 446 -51.98 49.17 -29.18
N SER A 447 -51.96 48.75 -30.44
CA SER A 447 -51.39 47.45 -30.86
C SER A 447 -49.87 47.40 -30.72
N THR A 448 -49.17 48.53 -30.94
CA THR A 448 -47.73 48.64 -30.67
C THR A 448 -47.44 48.49 -29.18
N LYS A 449 -48.31 49.03 -28.31
CA LYS A 449 -48.20 48.81 -26.86
C LYS A 449 -48.42 47.33 -26.50
N GLU A 450 -49.41 46.67 -27.10
CA GLU A 450 -49.63 45.23 -26.90
C GLU A 450 -48.43 44.39 -27.38
N ALA A 451 -47.76 44.78 -28.46
CA ALA A 451 -46.53 44.15 -28.92
C ALA A 451 -45.37 44.36 -27.94
N LEU A 452 -45.25 45.55 -27.33
CA LEU A 452 -44.26 45.81 -26.28
C LEU A 452 -44.53 44.97 -25.02
N ASP A 453 -45.79 44.85 -24.62
CA ASP A 453 -46.20 44.02 -23.48
C ASP A 453 -45.93 42.53 -23.77
N ALA A 454 -46.22 42.06 -24.99
CA ALA A 454 -45.90 40.69 -25.42
C ALA A 454 -44.39 40.43 -25.44
N ALA A 455 -43.57 41.40 -25.86
CA ALA A 455 -42.12 41.28 -25.86
C ALA A 455 -41.55 41.21 -24.44
N LYS A 456 -42.16 41.95 -23.51
CA LYS A 456 -41.82 41.88 -22.09
C LYS A 456 -42.20 40.53 -21.48
N GLU A 457 -43.42 40.04 -21.72
CA GLU A 457 -43.88 38.73 -21.24
C GLU A 457 -42.98 37.59 -21.74
N PHE A 458 -42.63 37.62 -23.03
CA PHE A 458 -41.67 36.68 -23.61
C PHE A 458 -40.31 36.71 -22.91
N GLY A 459 -39.76 37.90 -22.65
CA GLY A 459 -38.48 38.06 -21.95
C GLY A 459 -38.52 37.54 -20.51
N GLU A 460 -39.63 37.76 -19.79
CA GLU A 460 -39.83 37.26 -18.43
C GLU A 460 -39.91 35.72 -18.39
N ASP A 461 -40.71 35.11 -19.27
CA ASP A 461 -40.83 33.65 -19.36
C ASP A 461 -39.48 33.01 -19.76
N LEU A 462 -38.78 33.59 -20.73
CA LEU A 462 -37.48 33.07 -21.18
C LEU A 462 -36.40 33.23 -20.11
N GLY A 463 -36.41 34.35 -19.37
CA GLY A 463 -35.51 34.59 -18.25
C GLY A 463 -35.64 33.54 -17.14
N ALA A 464 -36.87 33.12 -16.84
CA ALA A 464 -37.12 32.04 -15.87
C ALA A 464 -36.58 30.67 -16.35
N LEU A 465 -36.66 30.38 -17.65
CA LEU A 465 -36.06 29.18 -18.24
C LEU A 465 -34.53 29.22 -18.21
N ILE A 466 -33.92 30.37 -18.52
CA ILE A 466 -32.46 30.56 -18.43
C ILE A 466 -31.98 30.33 -17.00
N ALA A 467 -32.65 30.94 -16.02
CA ALA A 467 -32.31 30.76 -14.61
C ALA A 467 -32.42 29.29 -14.18
N THR A 468 -33.41 28.57 -14.70
CA THR A 468 -33.58 27.14 -14.45
C THR A 468 -32.46 26.32 -15.11
N ALA A 469 -32.11 26.60 -16.37
CA ALA A 469 -31.03 25.93 -17.08
C ALA A 469 -29.68 26.10 -16.34
N ASP A 470 -29.39 27.29 -15.83
CA ASP A 470 -28.17 27.57 -15.07
C ASP A 470 -28.15 26.80 -13.73
N ARG A 471 -29.27 26.76 -13.00
CA ARG A 471 -29.38 25.97 -11.76
C ARG A 471 -29.19 24.48 -12.02
N LEU A 472 -29.79 23.96 -13.09
CA LEU A 472 -29.63 22.55 -13.50
C LEU A 472 -28.20 22.23 -13.93
N LYS A 473 -27.51 23.17 -14.58
CA LYS A 473 -26.10 23.04 -14.95
C LYS A 473 -25.20 22.93 -13.72
N GLU A 474 -25.36 23.80 -12.73
CA GLU A 474 -24.57 23.72 -11.50
C GLU A 474 -24.88 22.44 -10.70
N ASN A 475 -26.15 22.04 -10.63
CA ASN A 475 -26.54 20.77 -10.03
C ASN A 475 -25.96 19.55 -10.78
N ALA A 476 -25.93 19.56 -12.11
CA ALA A 476 -25.31 18.50 -12.91
C ALA A 476 -23.81 18.35 -12.62
N LYS A 477 -23.06 19.46 -12.46
CA LYS A 477 -21.65 19.40 -12.04
C LYS A 477 -21.47 18.70 -10.69
N LEU A 478 -22.34 19.00 -9.72
CA LEU A 478 -22.29 18.38 -8.41
C LEU A 478 -22.60 16.88 -8.50
N ILE A 479 -23.59 16.48 -9.29
CA ILE A 479 -23.90 15.05 -9.54
C ILE A 479 -22.69 14.34 -10.17
N GLU A 480 -22.08 14.91 -11.20
CA GLU A 480 -20.88 14.35 -11.85
C GLU A 480 -19.70 14.23 -10.86
N GLN A 481 -19.50 15.25 -10.00
CA GLN A 481 -18.46 15.23 -8.98
C GLN A 481 -18.68 14.09 -7.98
N TRP A 482 -19.89 13.94 -7.45
CA TRP A 482 -20.22 12.87 -6.51
C TRP A 482 -20.16 11.48 -7.15
N SER A 483 -20.54 11.36 -8.44
CA SER A 483 -20.37 10.13 -9.21
C SER A 483 -18.89 9.69 -9.24
N ARG A 484 -17.97 10.61 -9.56
CA ARG A 484 -16.53 10.33 -9.55
C ARG A 484 -16.01 9.99 -8.15
N THR A 485 -16.53 10.64 -7.11
CA THR A 485 -16.19 10.32 -5.73
C THR A 485 -16.63 8.90 -5.35
N LEU A 486 -17.84 8.47 -5.76
CA LEU A 486 -18.33 7.12 -5.51
C LEU A 486 -17.54 6.06 -6.29
N GLU A 487 -17.17 6.33 -7.53
CA GLU A 487 -16.27 5.47 -8.32
C GLU A 487 -14.91 5.33 -7.63
N ASP A 488 -14.36 6.43 -7.11
CA ASP A 488 -13.09 6.46 -6.40
C ASP A 488 -13.14 5.65 -5.09
N ILE A 489 -14.18 5.84 -4.28
CA ILE A 489 -14.42 5.05 -3.07
C ILE A 489 -14.58 3.57 -3.42
N SER A 490 -15.34 3.26 -4.47
CA SER A 490 -15.54 1.89 -4.95
C SER A 490 -14.23 1.24 -5.40
N ARG A 491 -13.35 2.01 -6.05
CA ARG A 491 -12.00 1.57 -6.44
C ARG A 491 -11.17 1.24 -5.20
N ARG A 492 -11.16 2.11 -4.20
CA ARG A 492 -10.45 1.90 -2.93
C ARG A 492 -11.00 0.70 -2.15
N ALA A 493 -12.31 0.56 -2.06
CA ALA A 493 -12.98 -0.58 -1.44
C ALA A 493 -12.71 -1.91 -2.19
N ARG A 494 -12.47 -1.87 -3.51
CA ARG A 494 -12.07 -3.05 -4.27
C ARG A 494 -10.67 -3.53 -3.89
N ILE A 495 -9.72 -2.62 -3.66
CA ILE A 495 -8.38 -2.97 -3.16
C ILE A 495 -8.50 -3.74 -1.83
N CYS A 496 -9.40 -3.28 -0.95
CA CYS A 496 -9.67 -3.96 0.31
C CYS A 496 -10.33 -5.35 0.17
N ARG A 497 -10.94 -5.67 -0.98
CA ARG A 497 -11.58 -6.97 -1.26
C ARG A 497 -10.68 -7.93 -2.01
N THR A 498 -9.84 -7.44 -2.93
CA THR A 498 -9.07 -8.29 -3.83
C THR A 498 -7.57 -8.34 -3.52
N GLY A 499 -7.07 -7.49 -2.61
CA GLY A 499 -5.65 -7.44 -2.24
C GLY A 499 -4.72 -6.87 -3.31
N THR A 500 -5.23 -6.67 -4.53
CA THR A 500 -4.49 -6.16 -5.68
C THR A 500 -4.71 -4.66 -5.85
N GLY A 501 -3.64 -3.86 -5.67
CA GLY A 501 -3.64 -2.43 -6.01
C GLY A 501 -3.71 -2.13 -7.52
N GLN A 502 -4.01 -3.11 -8.37
CA GLN A 502 -4.13 -2.92 -9.81
C GLN A 502 -5.60 -2.72 -10.22
N PRO A 503 -5.90 -1.71 -11.06
CA PRO A 503 -7.19 -1.64 -11.75
C PRO A 503 -7.41 -2.94 -12.55
N PRO A 504 -8.65 -3.42 -12.72
CA PRO A 504 -8.91 -4.52 -13.64
C PRO A 504 -8.38 -4.13 -15.01
N VAL A 505 -7.50 -4.97 -15.56
CA VAL A 505 -7.11 -4.88 -16.97
C VAL A 505 -8.41 -4.95 -17.77
N PRO A 506 -8.71 -3.97 -18.64
CA PRO A 506 -9.83 -4.08 -19.57
C PRO A 506 -9.69 -5.42 -20.27
N LYS A 507 -10.74 -6.24 -20.30
CA LYS A 507 -10.76 -7.45 -21.13
C LYS A 507 -10.43 -7.00 -22.56
N THR A 508 -9.20 -7.23 -22.99
CA THR A 508 -8.81 -7.09 -24.38
C THR A 508 -9.71 -8.01 -25.19
N ASP A 509 -10.36 -7.44 -26.19
CA ASP A 509 -11.14 -8.17 -27.16
C ASP A 509 -10.38 -9.43 -27.65
N PRO A 510 -11.09 -10.51 -28.00
CA PRO A 510 -10.46 -11.69 -28.57
C PRO A 510 -9.57 -11.27 -29.75
N PRO A 511 -8.37 -11.83 -29.88
CA PRO A 511 -7.45 -11.43 -30.94
C PRO A 511 -8.11 -11.62 -32.30
N ALA A 512 -8.03 -10.56 -33.12
CA ALA A 512 -8.42 -10.58 -34.51
C ALA A 512 -7.77 -11.79 -35.20
N LYS A 513 -8.60 -12.56 -35.90
CA LYS A 513 -8.14 -13.66 -36.76
C LYS A 513 -7.09 -13.09 -37.72
N THR A 514 -5.87 -13.61 -37.61
CA THR A 514 -4.81 -13.40 -38.58
C THR A 514 -5.25 -13.96 -39.93
N ASP A 515 -5.20 -13.12 -40.96
CA ASP A 515 -5.33 -13.54 -42.34
C ASP A 515 -4.27 -14.60 -42.68
N PRO A 516 -4.62 -15.66 -43.44
CA PRO A 516 -3.66 -16.65 -43.86
C PRO A 516 -2.72 -16.09 -44.96
N PRO A 517 -1.48 -16.62 -45.09
CA PRO A 517 -0.48 -16.05 -45.98
C PRO A 517 -0.80 -16.27 -47.47
N LYS A 518 -0.55 -15.22 -48.27
CA LYS A 518 -0.55 -15.23 -49.74
C LYS A 518 0.27 -16.41 -50.29
N THR A 519 -0.36 -17.25 -51.09
CA THR A 519 0.30 -18.19 -52.01
C THR A 519 -0.02 -17.77 -53.45
N GLU A 520 1.02 -17.79 -54.30
CA GLU A 520 0.95 -17.47 -55.73
C GLU A 520 0.03 -18.41 -56.54
N PRO A 521 -0.42 -17.99 -57.74
CA PRO A 521 -1.54 -18.59 -58.44
C PRO A 521 -1.13 -19.77 -59.35
N PRO A 522 -1.95 -20.84 -59.45
CA PRO A 522 -1.93 -21.71 -60.61
C PRO A 522 -3.16 -21.53 -61.52
N LYS A 523 -2.90 -21.77 -62.80
CA LYS A 523 -3.74 -21.59 -64.01
C LYS A 523 -5.02 -22.45 -64.06
N PRO A 524 -5.98 -22.12 -64.96
CA PRO A 524 -7.34 -22.64 -64.96
C PRO A 524 -7.50 -23.98 -65.72
N ARG A 525 -8.45 -24.83 -65.29
CA ARG A 525 -9.19 -25.77 -66.16
C ARG A 525 -10.41 -26.46 -65.48
N THR A 526 -11.57 -26.22 -66.10
CA THR A 526 -12.69 -27.15 -66.46
C THR A 526 -13.46 -27.99 -65.41
N ASP A 527 -14.76 -27.66 -65.34
CA ASP A 527 -15.99 -28.43 -64.94
C ASP A 527 -16.15 -29.85 -65.56
N PRO A 528 -17.24 -30.65 -65.32
CA PRO A 528 -18.06 -30.93 -64.11
C PRO A 528 -18.50 -32.44 -63.99
N ARG A 529 -18.93 -32.95 -62.80
CA ARG A 529 -20.00 -34.00 -62.67
C ARG A 529 -20.48 -34.32 -61.23
N ARG A 530 -21.82 -34.29 -61.08
CA ARG A 530 -22.83 -34.68 -60.05
C ARG A 530 -22.78 -36.16 -59.54
N PRO A 531 -23.75 -36.69 -58.72
CA PRO A 531 -24.48 -36.26 -57.48
C PRO A 531 -24.71 -37.42 -56.46
N SER A 532 -25.65 -37.24 -55.48
CA SER A 532 -26.47 -38.22 -54.70
C SER A 532 -26.14 -38.22 -53.18
N THR A 533 -27.01 -38.38 -52.15
CA THR A 533 -28.48 -38.45 -51.87
C THR A 533 -28.65 -38.50 -50.31
N ASP A 534 -29.75 -38.00 -49.75
CA ASP A 534 -30.21 -37.99 -48.31
C ASP A 534 -30.29 -39.40 -47.61
N PRO A 535 -30.72 -39.63 -46.31
CA PRO A 535 -31.53 -38.82 -45.35
C PRO A 535 -31.22 -38.97 -43.80
N PRO A 536 -32.01 -38.38 -42.87
CA PRO A 536 -31.71 -38.18 -41.42
C PRO A 536 -32.51 -39.03 -40.39
N VAL A 537 -32.30 -38.74 -39.07
CA VAL A 537 -33.13 -39.04 -37.84
C VAL A 537 -32.69 -40.29 -37.01
N PRO A 538 -32.90 -40.47 -35.66
CA PRO A 538 -33.52 -39.69 -34.53
C PRO A 538 -32.68 -39.61 -33.19
N PRO A 539 -33.21 -38.97 -32.12
CA PRO A 539 -32.68 -39.02 -30.74
C PRO A 539 -33.45 -39.99 -29.79
N PRO A 540 -32.82 -40.47 -28.71
CA PRO A 540 -33.52 -40.88 -27.47
C PRO A 540 -32.79 -40.33 -26.21
N GLY A 541 -33.34 -40.03 -25.04
CA GLY A 541 -34.62 -40.27 -24.35
C GLY A 541 -34.31 -40.23 -22.84
N GLU A 542 -35.10 -39.55 -22.01
CA GLU A 542 -35.05 -39.61 -20.53
C GLU A 542 -35.73 -40.89 -19.99
N PRO A 543 -35.35 -41.41 -18.81
CA PRO A 543 -36.17 -41.20 -17.58
C PRO A 543 -35.33 -41.34 -16.24
N PRO A 544 -35.92 -41.46 -15.02
CA PRO A 544 -36.76 -40.51 -14.25
C PRO A 544 -36.32 -40.32 -12.76
N GLY A 545 -36.76 -39.21 -12.11
CA GLY A 545 -37.38 -39.20 -10.76
C GLY A 545 -36.57 -39.15 -9.43
N ASN A 546 -36.43 -37.92 -8.88
CA ASN A 546 -36.86 -37.44 -7.52
C ASN A 546 -36.08 -37.78 -6.19
N PRO A 547 -36.24 -36.98 -5.09
CA PRO A 547 -35.24 -36.11 -4.36
C PRO A 547 -34.90 -36.65 -2.92
N PRO A 548 -34.14 -36.02 -1.95
CA PRO A 548 -34.02 -34.60 -1.49
C PRO A 548 -32.62 -34.22 -0.91
N PRO A 549 -32.45 -33.39 0.15
CA PRO A 549 -32.74 -31.95 0.40
C PRO A 549 -31.42 -31.11 0.45
N GLY A 550 -31.39 -29.83 0.08
CA GLY A 550 -31.71 -28.72 0.98
C GLY A 550 -30.47 -28.15 1.70
N GLY A 551 -30.02 -26.96 1.27
CA GLY A 551 -29.21 -26.05 2.09
C GLY A 551 -27.82 -25.71 1.55
N THR A 552 -27.73 -24.71 0.66
CA THR A 552 -26.51 -23.89 0.55
C THR A 552 -26.93 -22.43 0.43
N ASP A 553 -26.50 -21.65 1.42
CA ASP A 553 -26.51 -20.20 1.42
C ASP A 553 -25.89 -19.67 0.12
N GLU A 554 -26.76 -19.16 -0.75
CA GLU A 554 -26.37 -18.40 -1.93
C GLU A 554 -25.85 -17.03 -1.45
N PRO A 555 -24.64 -16.61 -1.84
CA PRO A 555 -24.17 -15.26 -1.54
C PRO A 555 -25.15 -14.23 -2.11
N PRO A 556 -25.34 -13.05 -1.49
CA PRO A 556 -26.26 -12.05 -2.01
C PRO A 556 -25.92 -11.73 -3.46
N ALA A 557 -26.90 -11.94 -4.35
CA ALA A 557 -26.81 -11.58 -5.75
C ALA A 557 -26.26 -10.15 -5.89
N GLU A 558 -25.24 -9.97 -6.74
CA GLU A 558 -24.79 -8.65 -7.14
C GLU A 558 -26.01 -7.83 -7.58
N PRO A 559 -26.18 -6.59 -7.09
CA PRO A 559 -27.24 -5.74 -7.60
C PRO A 559 -27.06 -5.62 -9.12
N PRO A 560 -28.15 -5.76 -9.91
CA PRO A 560 -28.06 -5.70 -11.36
C PRO A 560 -27.38 -4.39 -11.75
N SER A 561 -26.35 -4.50 -12.60
CA SER A 561 -25.70 -3.32 -13.18
C SER A 561 -26.77 -2.43 -13.81
N PRO A 562 -26.87 -1.14 -13.46
CA PRO A 562 -27.85 -0.26 -14.06
C PRO A 562 -27.61 -0.20 -15.58
N PRO A 563 -28.67 -0.26 -16.40
CA PRO A 563 -28.52 -0.14 -17.85
C PRO A 563 -27.90 1.22 -18.21
N PRO A 564 -27.07 1.29 -19.27
CA PRO A 564 -26.43 2.54 -19.68
C PRO A 564 -27.49 3.60 -20.04
N PRO A 565 -27.41 4.83 -19.53
CA PRO A 565 -28.35 5.87 -19.90
C PRO A 565 -28.01 6.36 -21.31
N THR A 566 -28.97 6.24 -22.23
CA THR A 566 -28.88 6.87 -23.56
C THR A 566 -30.15 7.69 -23.76
N SER A 567 -30.25 8.82 -23.07
CA SER A 567 -31.16 9.86 -23.55
C SER A 567 -30.53 10.43 -24.82
N ALA A 568 -31.10 10.07 -25.97
CA ALA A 568 -30.59 10.50 -27.26
C ALA A 568 -30.54 12.05 -27.31
N PRO A 569 -29.48 12.66 -27.87
CA PRO A 569 -29.38 14.11 -28.03
C PRO A 569 -30.62 14.65 -28.75
N ARG A 570 -31.21 15.72 -28.24
CA ARG A 570 -32.37 16.38 -28.88
C ARG A 570 -31.90 17.53 -29.75
N ARG A 571 -32.50 17.69 -30.93
CA ARG A 571 -32.24 18.86 -31.79
C ARG A 571 -33.03 20.05 -31.26
N VAL A 572 -32.32 21.11 -30.90
CA VAL A 572 -32.89 22.35 -30.38
C VAL A 572 -32.49 23.49 -31.32
N GLY A 573 -33.49 24.22 -31.84
CA GLY A 573 -33.30 25.38 -32.72
C GLY A 573 -33.21 26.66 -31.90
N LEU A 574 -32.02 27.21 -31.68
CA LEU A 574 -31.80 28.45 -30.94
C LEU A 574 -30.58 29.20 -31.49
N PRO A 575 -30.49 30.54 -31.37
CA PRO A 575 -29.33 31.28 -31.86
C PRO A 575 -28.12 31.04 -30.95
N TYR A 576 -27.20 30.14 -31.31
CA TYR A 576 -26.05 29.81 -30.45
C TYR A 576 -24.84 30.71 -30.68
N ASP A 577 -24.76 31.39 -31.82
CA ASP A 577 -23.60 32.20 -32.20
C ASP A 577 -23.76 33.65 -31.72
N LYS A 578 -22.71 34.18 -31.07
CA LYS A 578 -22.70 35.56 -30.57
C LYS A 578 -22.67 36.55 -31.74
N GLY A 579 -23.67 37.43 -31.81
CA GLY A 579 -23.82 38.38 -32.92
C GLY A 579 -24.39 37.77 -34.20
N GLY A 580 -24.90 36.53 -34.15
CA GLY A 580 -25.67 35.92 -35.22
C GLY A 580 -26.96 36.69 -35.51
N LYS A 581 -27.57 36.42 -36.68
CA LYS A 581 -28.91 36.95 -36.98
C LYS A 581 -29.87 36.46 -35.91
N CYS A 582 -30.80 37.33 -35.49
CA CYS A 582 -31.91 36.89 -34.65
C CYS A 582 -32.62 35.71 -35.33
N GLY A 583 -33.09 34.75 -34.54
CA GLY A 583 -33.92 33.65 -35.02
C GLY A 583 -33.50 32.28 -34.48
N CYS A 584 -34.33 31.28 -34.75
CA CYS A 584 -34.18 29.93 -34.21
C CYS A 584 -33.90 28.89 -35.30
N THR A 585 -33.15 29.29 -36.33
CA THR A 585 -32.80 28.43 -37.47
C THR A 585 -31.61 27.51 -37.17
N ASP A 586 -30.81 27.83 -36.16
CA ASP A 586 -29.60 27.08 -35.81
C ASP A 586 -29.95 25.88 -34.93
N ASN A 587 -29.98 24.70 -35.55
CA ASN A 587 -30.26 23.45 -34.84
C ASN A 587 -28.99 22.83 -34.29
N ARG A 588 -28.90 22.64 -32.96
CA ARG A 588 -27.84 21.86 -32.30
C ARG A 588 -28.38 20.65 -31.58
N ALA A 589 -27.58 19.60 -31.52
CA ALA A 589 -27.88 18.40 -30.74
C ALA A 589 -27.47 18.63 -29.28
N ILE A 590 -28.45 18.84 -28.41
CA ILE A 590 -28.24 19.15 -27.00
C ILE A 590 -28.49 17.90 -26.15
N GLN A 591 -27.56 17.63 -25.23
CA GLN A 591 -27.66 16.58 -24.21
C GLN A 591 -28.07 17.19 -22.85
N SER A 592 -28.63 16.38 -21.95
CA SER A 592 -29.05 16.79 -20.60
C SER A 592 -27.90 16.90 -19.58
N ASN A 593 -26.64 16.91 -20.06
CA ASN A 593 -25.43 17.02 -19.26
C ASN A 593 -24.98 18.49 -19.09
N THR A 594 -23.91 18.69 -18.30
CA THR A 594 -23.38 20.03 -17.98
C THR A 594 -23.07 20.87 -19.23
N GLN A 595 -22.50 20.26 -20.28
CA GLN A 595 -22.17 20.95 -21.52
C GLN A 595 -23.43 21.37 -22.27
N GLY A 596 -24.35 20.42 -22.51
CA GLY A 596 -25.58 20.69 -23.25
C GLY A 596 -26.49 21.70 -22.55
N LEU A 597 -26.61 21.66 -21.21
CA LEU A 597 -27.33 22.68 -20.45
C LEU A 597 -26.68 24.07 -20.57
N GLY A 598 -25.35 24.14 -20.67
CA GLY A 598 -24.63 25.38 -20.93
C GLY A 598 -24.85 25.95 -22.32
N GLU A 599 -24.86 25.09 -23.33
CA GLU A 599 -25.19 25.47 -24.71
C GLU A 599 -26.65 25.96 -24.81
N LEU A 600 -27.58 25.25 -24.18
CA LEU A 600 -28.99 25.62 -24.11
C LEU A 600 -29.22 27.00 -23.46
N SER A 601 -28.62 27.23 -22.29
CA SER A 601 -28.65 28.55 -21.61
C SER A 601 -28.09 29.65 -22.51
N THR A 602 -27.02 29.37 -23.25
CA THR A 602 -26.43 30.33 -24.20
C THR A 602 -27.40 30.67 -25.33
N GLY A 603 -28.01 29.66 -25.95
CA GLY A 603 -28.99 29.85 -27.03
C GLY A 603 -30.21 30.66 -26.56
N MET A 604 -30.73 30.36 -25.36
CA MET A 604 -31.84 31.11 -24.77
C MET A 604 -31.45 32.57 -24.45
N ARG A 605 -30.24 32.82 -23.93
CA ARG A 605 -29.76 34.19 -23.65
C ARG A 605 -29.61 35.02 -24.92
N ASN A 606 -29.07 34.44 -25.98
CA ASN A 606 -28.95 35.12 -27.27
C ASN A 606 -30.34 35.44 -27.84
N LEU A 607 -31.32 34.55 -27.69
CA LEU A 607 -32.69 34.79 -28.11
C LEU A 607 -33.37 35.88 -27.27
N GLN A 608 -33.17 35.87 -25.94
CA GLN A 608 -33.63 36.93 -25.05
C GLN A 608 -33.06 38.29 -25.48
N ALA A 609 -31.74 38.35 -25.73
CA ALA A 609 -31.08 39.55 -26.19
C ALA A 609 -31.66 40.06 -27.51
N CYS A 610 -32.02 39.17 -28.44
CA CYS A 610 -32.73 39.60 -29.65
C CYS A 610 -34.10 40.23 -29.33
N GLY A 611 -34.92 39.55 -28.53
CA GLY A 611 -36.24 40.06 -28.16
C GLY A 611 -36.17 41.42 -27.46
N GLU A 612 -35.21 41.60 -26.56
CA GLU A 612 -34.96 42.86 -25.86
C GLU A 612 -34.45 43.95 -26.82
N GLN A 613 -33.50 43.66 -27.71
CA GLN A 613 -33.01 44.61 -28.70
C GLN A 613 -34.11 45.08 -29.66
N PHE A 614 -35.00 44.17 -30.08
CA PHE A 614 -36.14 44.55 -30.91
C PHE A 614 -37.14 45.43 -30.15
N ARG A 615 -37.45 45.05 -28.90
CA ARG A 615 -38.35 45.79 -28.00
C ARG A 615 -37.85 47.22 -27.75
N GLU A 616 -36.61 47.35 -27.32
CA GLU A 616 -36.02 48.63 -26.89
C GLU A 616 -35.58 49.52 -28.06
N GLY A 617 -35.26 48.92 -29.22
CA GLY A 617 -34.90 49.65 -30.42
C GLY A 617 -36.10 49.90 -31.33
N PRO A 618 -36.27 49.13 -32.42
CA PRO A 618 -37.28 49.38 -33.46
C PRO A 618 -38.70 49.57 -32.92
N LEU A 619 -39.16 48.72 -31.99
CA LEU A 619 -40.56 48.75 -31.54
C LEU A 619 -40.87 49.97 -30.66
N THR A 620 -39.97 50.33 -29.75
CA THR A 620 -40.12 51.55 -28.93
C THR A 620 -40.01 52.82 -29.78
N LEU A 621 -39.05 52.87 -30.73
CA LEU A 621 -38.92 53.99 -31.65
C LEU A 621 -40.18 54.16 -32.52
N TYR A 622 -40.78 53.04 -32.96
CA TYR A 622 -42.02 53.07 -33.71
C TYR A 622 -43.18 53.60 -32.88
N GLN A 623 -43.33 53.16 -31.62
CA GLN A 623 -44.34 53.70 -30.71
C GLN A 623 -44.24 55.23 -30.57
N GLN A 624 -43.02 55.73 -30.37
CA GLN A 624 -42.74 57.18 -30.29
C GLN A 624 -43.10 57.89 -31.60
N THR A 625 -42.68 57.31 -32.73
CA THR A 625 -42.96 57.83 -34.07
C THR A 625 -44.47 57.93 -34.33
N LEU A 626 -45.27 56.95 -33.90
CA LEU A 626 -46.73 57.01 -34.02
C LEU A 626 -47.35 58.11 -33.15
N GLY A 627 -46.82 58.32 -31.95
CA GLY A 627 -47.22 59.43 -31.08
C GLY A 627 -46.90 60.79 -31.71
N ASP A 628 -45.70 60.94 -32.26
CA ASP A 628 -45.27 62.15 -32.97
C ASP A 628 -46.11 62.40 -34.23
N LEU A 629 -46.46 61.35 -34.97
CA LEU A 629 -47.36 61.43 -36.12
C LEU A 629 -48.76 61.88 -35.70
N SER A 630 -49.31 61.33 -34.61
CA SER A 630 -50.60 61.75 -34.07
C SER A 630 -50.62 63.23 -33.67
N ALA A 631 -49.53 63.71 -33.04
CA ALA A 631 -49.39 65.11 -32.67
C ALA A 631 -49.25 66.01 -33.90
N LEU A 632 -48.44 65.59 -34.89
CA LEU A 632 -48.25 66.31 -36.15
C LEU A 632 -49.55 66.39 -36.95
N PHE A 633 -50.36 65.34 -36.99
CA PHE A 633 -51.65 65.37 -37.66
C PHE A 633 -52.66 66.28 -36.95
N SER A 634 -52.63 66.34 -35.62
CA SER A 634 -53.45 67.29 -34.86
C SER A 634 -53.06 68.75 -35.15
N GLU A 635 -51.75 69.01 -35.24
CA GLU A 635 -51.19 70.32 -35.63
C GLU A 635 -51.61 70.70 -37.06
N LEU A 636 -51.49 69.76 -37.99
CA LEU A 636 -51.89 69.94 -39.39
C LEU A 636 -53.40 70.21 -39.52
N GLN A 637 -54.23 69.53 -38.74
CA GLN A 637 -55.67 69.77 -38.69
C GLN A 637 -55.98 71.21 -38.22
N GLY A 638 -55.27 71.70 -37.20
CA GLY A 638 -55.34 73.09 -36.76
C GLY A 638 -54.94 74.08 -37.84
N ILE A 639 -53.88 73.79 -38.60
CA ILE A 639 -53.41 74.63 -39.72
C ILE A 639 -54.45 74.68 -40.85
N THR A 640 -55.13 73.58 -41.16
CA THR A 640 -56.17 73.57 -42.22
C THR A 640 -57.36 74.49 -41.91
N ALA A 641 -57.60 74.82 -40.64
CA ALA A 641 -58.64 75.75 -40.21
C ALA A 641 -58.22 77.25 -40.29
N THR A 642 -56.97 77.55 -40.67
CA THR A 642 -56.44 78.93 -40.73
C THR A 642 -56.61 79.58 -42.12
N PRO A 643 -56.57 80.94 -42.22
CA PRO A 643 -56.58 81.67 -43.49
C PRO A 643 -55.44 81.25 -44.43
N GLU A 644 -55.67 81.33 -45.74
CA GLU A 644 -54.82 80.77 -46.80
C GLU A 644 -53.32 81.11 -46.67
N LEU A 645 -52.98 82.37 -46.37
CA LEU A 645 -51.59 82.81 -46.24
C LEU A 645 -50.87 82.16 -45.04
N GLN A 646 -51.57 81.99 -43.90
CA GLN A 646 -51.05 81.35 -42.70
C GLN A 646 -50.97 79.83 -42.86
N ARG A 647 -51.93 79.25 -43.59
CA ARG A 647 -51.96 77.83 -43.94
C ARG A 647 -50.72 77.41 -44.72
N LYS A 648 -50.32 78.20 -45.73
CA LYS A 648 -49.13 77.91 -46.56
C LYS A 648 -47.83 77.89 -45.75
N THR A 649 -47.65 78.86 -44.85
CA THR A 649 -46.48 78.92 -43.96
C THR A 649 -46.48 77.78 -42.94
N GLY A 650 -47.66 77.45 -42.38
CA GLY A 650 -47.83 76.32 -41.46
C GLY A 650 -47.48 74.98 -42.12
N VAL A 651 -48.03 74.71 -43.30
CA VAL A 651 -47.76 73.46 -44.06
C VAL A 651 -46.27 73.31 -44.40
N ASN A 652 -45.61 74.38 -44.84
CA ASN A 652 -44.17 74.35 -45.13
C ASN A 652 -43.30 73.96 -43.92
N THR A 653 -43.80 74.19 -42.70
CA THR A 653 -43.11 73.81 -41.46
C THR A 653 -43.36 72.34 -41.09
N ILE A 654 -44.50 71.77 -41.53
CA ILE A 654 -44.91 70.39 -41.26
C ILE A 654 -44.24 69.39 -42.20
N ILE A 655 -44.08 69.73 -43.49
CA ILE A 655 -43.51 68.85 -44.54
C ILE A 655 -42.22 68.13 -44.09
N PRO A 656 -41.15 68.82 -43.64
CA PRO A 656 -39.90 68.15 -43.27
C PRO A 656 -40.04 67.23 -42.05
N ARG A 657 -40.96 67.55 -41.13
CA ARG A 657 -41.26 66.71 -39.95
C ARG A 657 -42.00 65.44 -40.37
N LEU A 658 -42.99 65.56 -41.27
CA LEU A 658 -43.73 64.42 -41.81
C LEU A 658 -42.80 63.48 -42.58
N GLU A 659 -41.92 64.01 -43.44
CA GLU A 659 -40.90 63.22 -44.15
C GLU A 659 -40.02 62.41 -43.18
N SER A 660 -39.51 63.06 -42.14
CA SER A 660 -38.68 62.39 -41.13
C SER A 660 -39.42 61.26 -40.42
N LEU A 661 -40.67 61.47 -40.03
CA LEU A 661 -41.47 60.46 -39.34
C LEU A 661 -41.85 59.29 -40.26
N LEU A 662 -42.18 59.55 -41.53
CA LEU A 662 -42.45 58.49 -42.51
C LEU A 662 -41.21 57.64 -42.79
N GLY A 663 -40.02 58.27 -42.83
CA GLY A 663 -38.75 57.54 -42.89
C GLY A 663 -38.60 56.54 -41.73
N LYS A 664 -38.89 56.97 -40.49
CA LYS A 664 -38.87 56.10 -39.30
C LYS A 664 -39.91 54.97 -39.35
N VAL A 665 -41.11 55.23 -39.88
CA VAL A 665 -42.14 54.19 -40.10
C VAL A 665 -41.63 53.12 -41.07
N GLN A 666 -40.96 53.52 -42.15
CA GLN A 666 -40.40 52.59 -43.12
C GLN A 666 -39.21 51.79 -42.56
N GLU A 667 -38.37 52.41 -41.72
CA GLU A 667 -37.30 51.72 -40.99
C GLU A 667 -37.86 50.66 -40.06
N PHE A 668 -38.94 50.96 -39.34
CA PHE A 668 -39.65 49.98 -38.53
C PHE A 668 -40.26 48.85 -39.37
N ASP A 669 -40.89 49.15 -40.51
CA ASP A 669 -41.43 48.10 -41.40
C ASP A 669 -40.34 47.09 -41.80
N ARG A 670 -39.16 47.59 -42.19
CA ARG A 670 -38.01 46.75 -42.55
C ARG A 670 -37.49 45.93 -41.36
N ALA A 671 -37.29 46.57 -40.21
CA ALA A 671 -36.78 45.90 -39.01
C ALA A 671 -37.77 44.86 -38.46
N GLY A 672 -39.07 45.18 -38.47
CA GLY A 672 -40.16 44.32 -38.04
C GLY A 672 -40.33 43.09 -38.93
N ARG A 673 -40.24 43.23 -40.26
CA ARG A 673 -40.21 42.08 -41.19
C ARG A 673 -39.04 41.15 -40.88
N ALA A 674 -37.84 41.71 -40.78
CA ALA A 674 -36.64 40.93 -40.49
C ALA A 674 -36.73 40.19 -39.15
N PHE A 675 -37.25 40.84 -38.10
CA PHE A 675 -37.50 40.19 -36.81
C PHE A 675 -38.56 39.10 -36.92
N TYR A 676 -39.71 39.38 -37.54
CA TYR A 676 -40.82 38.44 -37.66
C TYR A 676 -40.41 37.17 -38.42
N GLU A 677 -39.74 37.31 -39.57
CA GLU A 677 -39.26 36.17 -40.37
C GLU A 677 -38.29 35.29 -39.57
N ALA A 678 -37.40 35.90 -38.81
CA ALA A 678 -36.47 35.22 -37.93
C ALA A 678 -37.13 34.52 -36.72
N PHE A 679 -38.13 35.16 -36.14
CA PHE A 679 -38.68 34.80 -34.83
C PHE A 679 -39.80 33.75 -34.90
N THR A 680 -40.50 33.66 -36.03
CA THR A 680 -41.65 32.74 -36.21
C THR A 680 -41.32 31.26 -36.02
N THR A 681 -40.05 30.85 -36.20
CA THR A 681 -39.62 29.46 -35.98
C THR A 681 -39.16 29.17 -34.55
N CYS A 682 -39.22 30.14 -33.64
CA CYS A 682 -38.65 30.02 -32.30
C CYS A 682 -39.50 29.24 -31.30
N SER A 683 -40.81 29.08 -31.52
CA SER A 683 -41.68 28.34 -30.59
C SER A 683 -41.26 26.87 -30.48
N GLU A 684 -41.04 26.20 -31.61
CA GLU A 684 -40.62 24.79 -31.66
C GLU A 684 -39.24 24.58 -31.02
N GLY A 685 -38.31 25.50 -31.28
CA GLY A 685 -36.98 25.48 -30.69
C GLY A 685 -36.99 25.61 -29.17
N LEU A 686 -37.82 26.51 -28.64
CA LEU A 686 -37.97 26.71 -27.20
C LEU A 686 -38.71 25.56 -26.52
N GLU A 687 -39.70 24.95 -27.18
CA GLU A 687 -40.34 23.72 -26.68
C GLU A 687 -39.33 22.57 -26.60
N ALA A 688 -38.55 22.33 -27.66
CA ALA A 688 -37.51 21.31 -27.66
C ALA A 688 -36.45 21.56 -26.57
N GLY A 689 -36.06 22.83 -26.37
CA GLY A 689 -35.15 23.23 -25.29
C GLY A 689 -35.72 22.97 -23.90
N THR A 690 -36.99 23.30 -23.69
CA THR A 690 -37.70 23.05 -22.43
C THR A 690 -37.78 21.56 -22.09
N ASP A 691 -37.96 20.74 -23.11
CA ASP A 691 -37.96 19.28 -23.01
C ASP A 691 -36.60 18.68 -22.62
N VAL A 692 -35.49 19.28 -23.10
CA VAL A 692 -34.15 18.93 -22.63
C VAL A 692 -34.01 19.20 -21.13
N LEU A 693 -34.52 20.34 -20.63
CA LEU A 693 -34.48 20.67 -19.19
C LEU A 693 -35.21 19.61 -18.34
N ARG A 694 -36.35 19.09 -18.84
CA ARG A 694 -37.14 18.05 -18.15
C ARG A 694 -36.49 16.66 -18.16
N THR A 695 -35.46 16.45 -18.99
CA THR A 695 -34.83 15.13 -19.10
C THR A 695 -34.05 14.83 -17.81
N PRO A 696 -34.19 13.62 -17.22
CA PRO A 696 -33.44 13.24 -16.02
C PRO A 696 -31.93 13.33 -16.23
N ALA A 697 -31.20 13.60 -15.15
CA ALA A 697 -29.73 13.58 -15.19
C ALA A 697 -29.27 12.13 -15.43
N GLU A 698 -28.35 11.95 -16.39
CA GLU A 698 -27.70 10.67 -16.60
C GLU A 698 -26.68 10.46 -15.47
N VAL A 699 -26.95 9.48 -14.61
CA VAL A 699 -25.96 8.97 -13.65
C VAL A 699 -25.25 7.82 -14.34
N LYS A 700 -23.93 7.96 -14.53
CA LYS A 700 -23.09 6.91 -15.13
C LYS A 700 -22.70 5.85 -14.12
#